data_AF-A0A812T8H2-F1
#
_entry.id   AF-A0A812T8H2-F1
#
_cell.length_a   1.000
_cell.length_b   1.000
_cell.length_c   1.000
_cell.angle_alpha   90.00
_cell.angle_beta   90.00
_cell.angle_gamma   90.00
#
_symmetry.space_group_name_H-M   'P 1'
#
loop_
_entity.id
_entity.type
_entity.pdbx_description
1 polymer ?
#
loop_
_entity_poly.entity_id
_entity_poly.type
_entity_poly.pdbx_seq_one_letter_code
_entity_poly.pdbx_strand_id
1 'polypeptide(L)'
;MSQHNAVLDAFKKFDTDGNGSISREELVAVLKTLDSEGWDDNSVDHLLASADADGDGALQIEEFVRWVFAEDASKFGTSSLGNSSLTILIDGCSRDDLSGEYVQQDEFYGHRPVFFNADKGKYLFYNLKQARWQIFVRTSWKSSARLPTNRAPHLSGDVWHVYTEGKFVQEPDMSVKLAPPGTPDEKCAKAAGAIYVSSKWSNVTGGYMKTDTICNDRPVYHNEEDGTWLAYDEEKAKWMVTTKVGKHGPKNKMVSSLKTDVFSPELTEWHGPTTAIKVDPRRKEHPGQQGGWIDESFPHSQSSLGNKKDCAWVRVQDLADPPALFSSVEPADACQGALGDCWLIAALAGVAEFPNFIRDHLFETKELTDDGYHIKLYDWPREQWTVVKIDDYIPCQPRKWYEPKAVTLFAKVSNKQLYVVLMEKAFAKLIGSYQALSGGWSAMAWVCMTGETNLMFFSRERHQPKWDVIGSKGLVVRSGCDLDTEKLGRLSHGATFVELEKFGYRVHFKKLSGEGPDEGWLSCYIRGYEVAKCRDPIDWIQRKVVLPSSISFNMSSPSKVAKLDQDSMWDALVKFDRSNYLMAASIHSGKSGEHRREDGLVEGHAYSIIHAVERRGLKLVCCRNPWGNKMEWNGPWCDQSEEWSAHPELAEELGVDQKADGLFWMDWESFAQTFTHFEVCPKSMPVERAKFDD
;
A
#
# COMPACT_ATOMS: atom_id res chain seq x y z
N MET A 1 32.25 35.02 -8.13
CA MET A 1 31.36 34.05 -8.78
C MET A 1 31.65 32.69 -8.16
N SER A 2 30.62 31.87 -7.88
CA SER A 2 30.84 30.52 -7.33
C SER A 2 31.60 29.66 -8.34
N GLN A 3 32.46 28.75 -7.87
CA GLN A 3 33.14 27.75 -8.72
C GLN A 3 32.12 26.94 -9.54
N HIS A 4 30.94 26.68 -8.95
CA HIS A 4 29.80 26.05 -9.61
C HIS A 4 29.42 26.74 -10.93
N ASN A 5 29.35 28.07 -10.95
CA ASN A 5 28.98 28.82 -12.16
C ASN A 5 30.08 28.75 -13.23
N ALA A 6 31.35 28.71 -12.83
CA ALA A 6 32.46 28.56 -13.78
C ALA A 6 32.48 27.17 -14.44
N VAL A 7 32.03 26.13 -13.74
CA VAL A 7 31.89 24.77 -14.29
C VAL A 7 30.63 24.62 -15.14
N LEU A 8 29.53 25.28 -14.79
CA LEU A 8 28.35 25.38 -15.68
C LEU A 8 28.67 26.16 -16.98
N ASP A 9 29.45 27.24 -16.89
CA ASP A 9 29.93 27.99 -18.06
C ASP A 9 31.03 27.26 -18.85
N ALA A 10 31.66 26.23 -18.26
CA ALA A 10 32.51 25.29 -18.98
C ALA A 10 31.64 24.25 -19.70
N PHE A 11 30.72 23.58 -19.00
CA PHE A 11 29.81 22.57 -19.57
C PHE A 11 29.07 23.08 -20.82
N LYS A 12 28.52 24.30 -20.77
CA LYS A 12 27.88 25.01 -21.90
C LYS A 12 28.79 25.36 -23.10
N LYS A 13 30.09 25.05 -23.03
CA LYS A 13 31.03 25.14 -24.16
C LYS A 13 31.38 23.77 -24.75
N PHE A 14 31.04 22.68 -24.05
CA PHE A 14 31.18 21.31 -24.52
C PHE A 14 29.83 20.80 -25.07
N ASP A 15 28.74 21.04 -24.34
CA ASP A 15 27.35 20.92 -24.83
C ASP A 15 27.15 21.99 -25.92
N THR A 16 27.24 21.56 -27.18
CA THR A 16 27.35 22.42 -28.37
C THR A 16 26.01 22.52 -29.09
N ASP A 17 25.16 21.49 -29.00
CA ASP A 17 23.78 21.54 -29.50
C ASP A 17 22.78 22.11 -28.45
N GLY A 18 23.16 22.18 -27.17
CA GLY A 18 22.38 22.76 -26.08
C GLY A 18 21.36 21.80 -25.46
N ASN A 19 21.51 20.48 -25.64
CA ASN A 19 20.55 19.48 -25.18
C ASN A 19 20.62 19.17 -23.67
N GLY A 20 21.70 19.55 -22.98
CA GLY A 20 21.89 19.33 -21.54
C GLY A 20 22.76 18.13 -21.15
N SER A 21 23.26 17.35 -22.10
CA SER A 21 24.31 16.35 -21.95
C SER A 21 25.43 16.57 -22.98
N ILE A 22 26.65 16.16 -22.66
CA ILE A 22 27.78 16.17 -23.60
C ILE A 22 27.83 14.81 -24.27
N SER A 23 27.50 14.75 -25.55
CA SER A 23 27.65 13.52 -26.35
C SER A 23 29.12 13.16 -26.56
N ARG A 24 29.37 11.89 -26.93
CA ARG A 24 30.69 11.42 -27.33
C ARG A 24 31.30 12.28 -28.44
N GLU A 25 30.50 12.60 -29.45
CA GLU A 25 30.91 13.37 -30.62
C GLU A 25 31.34 14.80 -30.24
N GLU A 26 30.62 15.44 -29.31
CA GLU A 26 30.96 16.76 -28.79
C GLU A 26 32.22 16.76 -27.91
N LEU A 27 32.36 15.75 -27.04
CA LEU A 27 33.56 15.60 -26.21
C LEU A 27 34.82 15.36 -27.07
N VAL A 28 34.72 14.49 -28.09
CA VAL A 28 35.78 14.27 -29.08
C VAL A 28 36.11 15.56 -29.83
N ALA A 29 35.10 16.34 -30.23
CA ALA A 29 35.31 17.59 -30.96
C ALA A 29 36.10 18.62 -30.14
N VAL A 30 35.77 18.82 -28.86
CA VAL A 30 36.48 19.79 -28.01
C VAL A 30 37.88 19.29 -27.62
N LEU A 31 38.04 18.01 -27.26
CA LEU A 31 39.35 17.46 -26.88
C LEU A 31 40.36 17.54 -28.06
N LYS A 32 39.93 17.20 -29.28
CA LYS A 32 40.78 17.32 -30.48
C LYS A 32 41.03 18.78 -30.91
N THR A 33 40.24 19.74 -30.41
CA THR A 33 40.49 21.18 -30.58
C THR A 33 41.51 21.72 -29.57
N LEU A 34 41.65 21.07 -28.40
CA LEU A 34 42.62 21.44 -27.35
C LEU A 34 44.00 20.77 -27.56
N ASP A 35 44.02 19.51 -27.99
CA ASP A 35 45.23 18.79 -28.43
C ASP A 35 44.85 17.78 -29.52
N SER A 36 45.23 18.09 -30.77
CA SER A 36 44.84 17.32 -31.95
C SER A 36 45.64 16.01 -32.14
N GLU A 37 46.74 15.80 -31.41
CA GLU A 37 47.56 14.58 -31.52
C GLU A 37 47.54 13.72 -30.24
N GLY A 38 47.11 14.28 -29.10
CA GLY A 38 47.11 13.59 -27.80
C GLY A 38 45.90 12.68 -27.51
N TRP A 39 44.78 12.81 -28.23
CA TRP A 39 43.52 12.12 -27.91
C TRP A 39 43.04 11.21 -29.06
N ASP A 40 43.28 9.90 -28.90
CA ASP A 40 42.64 8.88 -29.73
C ASP A 40 41.24 8.52 -29.22
N ASP A 41 40.44 7.88 -30.09
CA ASP A 41 39.02 7.60 -29.81
C ASP A 41 38.87 6.68 -28.58
N ASN A 42 39.78 5.72 -28.36
CA ASN A 42 39.79 4.85 -27.18
C ASN A 42 40.02 5.63 -25.88
N SER A 43 40.88 6.65 -25.91
CA SER A 43 41.18 7.50 -24.75
C SER A 43 39.98 8.38 -24.37
N VAL A 44 39.17 8.80 -25.35
CA VAL A 44 37.92 9.52 -25.10
C VAL A 44 36.83 8.58 -24.60
N ASP A 45 36.72 7.37 -25.17
CA ASP A 45 35.79 6.33 -24.69
C ASP A 45 36.06 5.93 -23.24
N HIS A 46 37.34 5.81 -22.85
CA HIS A 46 37.72 5.58 -21.46
C HIS A 46 37.46 6.77 -20.53
N LEU A 47 37.51 8.01 -21.04
CA LEU A 47 37.21 9.20 -20.24
C LEU A 47 35.70 9.32 -20.00
N LEU A 48 34.87 9.08 -21.03
CA LEU A 48 33.42 8.95 -20.91
C LEU A 48 33.06 7.86 -19.91
N ALA A 49 33.49 6.62 -20.10
CA ALA A 49 33.21 5.50 -19.18
C ALA A 49 33.75 5.67 -17.74
N SER A 50 34.54 6.72 -17.47
CA SER A 50 35.01 7.08 -16.12
C SER A 50 34.18 8.16 -15.43
N ALA A 51 33.29 8.83 -16.18
CA ALA A 51 32.50 9.98 -15.74
C ALA A 51 30.99 9.74 -15.94
N ASP A 52 30.61 9.05 -17.01
CA ASP A 52 29.29 8.44 -17.28
C ASP A 52 29.04 7.35 -16.23
N ALA A 53 28.17 7.66 -15.26
CA ALA A 53 27.92 6.85 -14.08
C ALA A 53 26.59 6.08 -14.15
N ASP A 54 25.67 6.46 -15.04
CA ASP A 54 24.46 5.68 -15.34
C ASP A 54 24.57 4.78 -16.59
N GLY A 55 25.59 5.00 -17.43
CA GLY A 55 26.00 4.15 -18.55
C GLY A 55 25.24 4.41 -19.84
N ASP A 56 24.67 5.61 -20.03
CA ASP A 56 23.86 5.95 -21.21
C ASP A 56 24.71 6.29 -22.46
N GLY A 57 26.02 6.50 -22.30
CA GLY A 57 26.96 6.81 -23.39
C GLY A 57 27.13 8.31 -23.68
N ALA A 58 26.46 9.18 -22.94
CA ALA A 58 26.67 10.61 -22.88
C ALA A 58 27.06 11.03 -21.45
N LEU A 59 27.38 12.31 -21.24
CA LEU A 59 27.74 12.83 -19.93
C LEU A 59 26.79 13.95 -19.53
N GLN A 60 25.84 13.68 -18.61
CA GLN A 60 24.89 14.72 -18.19
C GLN A 60 25.51 15.67 -17.16
N ILE A 61 24.89 16.82 -16.96
CA ILE A 61 25.49 17.94 -16.22
C ILE A 61 25.79 17.61 -14.74
N GLU A 62 24.97 16.78 -14.10
CA GLU A 62 25.19 16.28 -12.74
C GLU A 62 26.42 15.37 -12.63
N GLU A 63 26.71 14.59 -13.67
CA GLU A 63 27.86 13.68 -13.72
C GLU A 63 29.16 14.43 -13.97
N PHE A 64 29.16 15.34 -14.96
CA PHE A 64 30.29 16.24 -15.21
C PHE A 64 30.64 17.06 -13.96
N VAL A 65 29.63 17.60 -13.26
CA VAL A 65 29.84 18.32 -11.99
C VAL A 65 30.41 17.39 -10.91
N ARG A 66 29.92 16.16 -10.76
CA ARG A 66 30.51 15.19 -9.80
C ARG A 66 31.95 14.83 -10.13
N TRP A 67 32.28 14.62 -11.41
CA TRP A 67 33.61 14.28 -11.89
C TRP A 67 34.61 15.44 -11.72
N VAL A 68 34.23 16.66 -12.14
CA VAL A 68 35.10 17.85 -12.07
C VAL A 68 35.36 18.31 -10.63
N PHE A 69 34.42 18.13 -9.71
CA PHE A 69 34.57 18.54 -8.29
C PHE A 69 35.05 17.40 -7.36
N ALA A 70 35.52 16.28 -7.89
CA ALA A 70 36.04 15.14 -7.11
C ALA A 70 37.48 15.37 -6.57
N GLU A 71 37.70 16.42 -5.78
CA GLU A 71 38.99 16.66 -5.09
C GLU A 71 39.13 15.95 -3.73
N ASP A 72 38.13 15.20 -3.26
CA ASP A 72 38.14 14.63 -1.90
C ASP A 72 37.72 13.15 -1.82
N ALA A 73 38.73 12.28 -1.72
CA ALA A 73 38.57 10.82 -1.57
C ALA A 73 37.88 10.40 -0.26
N SER A 74 37.65 11.33 0.68
CA SER A 74 36.91 11.06 1.93
C SER A 74 35.39 10.94 1.74
N LYS A 75 34.85 11.18 0.53
CA LYS A 75 33.44 10.96 0.20
C LYS A 75 33.15 9.66 -0.56
N PHE A 76 34.11 8.75 -0.67
CA PHE A 76 33.79 7.33 -0.83
C PHE A 76 33.23 6.80 0.49
N GLY A 77 31.90 6.90 0.63
CA GLY A 77 31.18 6.35 1.78
C GLY A 77 31.46 4.86 1.94
N THR A 78 31.65 4.43 3.18
CA THR A 78 32.08 3.07 3.58
C THR A 78 30.98 2.01 3.38
N SER A 79 30.55 1.79 2.13
CA SER A 79 29.49 0.84 1.79
C SER A 79 29.54 0.33 0.34
N SER A 80 30.72 0.24 -0.30
CA SER A 80 30.88 -0.38 -1.63
C SER A 80 32.19 -1.16 -1.88
N LEU A 81 32.99 -1.39 -0.83
CA LEU A 81 33.95 -2.51 -0.79
C LEU A 81 33.63 -3.36 0.45
N GLY A 82 32.65 -4.25 0.30
CA GLY A 82 32.32 -5.21 1.34
C GLY A 82 33.46 -6.22 1.53
N ASN A 83 34.01 -6.27 2.76
CA ASN A 83 34.91 -7.29 3.33
C ASN A 83 35.43 -8.37 2.35
N SER A 84 36.32 -7.95 1.44
CA SER A 84 37.05 -8.82 0.52
C SER A 84 38.53 -8.42 0.57
N SER A 85 39.21 -8.91 1.60
CA SER A 85 40.67 -8.89 1.64
C SER A 85 41.20 -9.74 0.49
N LEU A 86 41.89 -9.10 -0.46
CA LEU A 86 42.38 -9.79 -1.64
C LEU A 86 43.55 -10.71 -1.23
N THR A 87 43.43 -12.00 -1.47
CA THR A 87 44.44 -13.01 -1.09
C THR A 87 45.24 -13.46 -2.31
N ILE A 88 46.56 -13.34 -2.21
CA ILE A 88 47.52 -13.78 -3.22
C ILE A 88 48.15 -15.09 -2.74
N LEU A 89 48.00 -16.17 -3.50
CA LEU A 89 48.70 -17.43 -3.24
C LEU A 89 50.01 -17.49 -4.04
N ILE A 90 51.13 -17.64 -3.34
CA ILE A 90 52.44 -17.91 -3.93
C ILE A 90 52.78 -19.39 -3.77
N ASP A 91 53.02 -20.06 -4.89
CA ASP A 91 53.26 -21.51 -4.96
C ASP A 91 54.31 -21.85 -6.05
N GLY A 92 54.96 -23.02 -5.91
CA GLY A 92 56.04 -23.48 -6.79
C GLY A 92 57.42 -22.88 -6.51
N CYS A 93 57.59 -22.06 -5.47
CA CYS A 93 58.87 -21.46 -5.12
C CYS A 93 59.90 -22.50 -4.68
N SER A 94 61.18 -22.31 -5.07
CA SER A 94 62.36 -23.03 -4.58
C SER A 94 62.58 -22.94 -3.06
N ARG A 95 61.85 -22.05 -2.37
CA ARG A 95 61.99 -21.69 -0.97
C ARG A 95 60.65 -21.73 -0.23
N ASP A 96 60.49 -22.72 0.64
CA ASP A 96 59.32 -22.86 1.53
C ASP A 96 59.12 -21.69 2.51
N ASP A 97 60.10 -20.80 2.69
CA ASP A 97 59.95 -19.60 3.54
C ASP A 97 59.26 -18.41 2.82
N LEU A 98 58.90 -18.58 1.54
CA LEU A 98 58.25 -17.57 0.71
C LEU A 98 56.87 -18.00 0.17
N SER A 99 56.56 -19.30 0.15
CA SER A 99 55.27 -19.84 -0.29
C SER A 99 54.15 -19.69 0.75
N GLY A 100 52.91 -19.71 0.28
CA GLY A 100 51.69 -19.61 1.08
C GLY A 100 50.83 -18.39 0.74
N GLU A 101 49.84 -18.13 1.59
CA GLU A 101 48.84 -17.08 1.38
C GLU A 101 49.33 -15.72 1.91
N TYR A 102 49.19 -14.68 1.08
CA TYR A 102 49.47 -13.29 1.41
C TYR A 102 48.16 -12.51 1.34
N VAL A 103 47.63 -12.15 2.51
CA VAL A 103 46.32 -11.48 2.63
C VAL A 103 46.52 -9.97 2.62
N GLN A 104 45.73 -9.25 1.84
CA GLN A 104 45.74 -7.78 1.82
C GLN A 104 45.51 -7.22 3.23
N GLN A 105 46.36 -6.27 3.62
CA GLN A 105 46.28 -5.52 4.87
C GLN A 105 45.61 -4.16 4.62
N ASP A 106 45.07 -3.56 5.68
CA ASP A 106 44.53 -2.19 5.66
C ASP A 106 45.63 -1.13 5.50
N GLU A 107 46.91 -1.50 5.67
CA GLU A 107 48.05 -0.61 5.46
C GLU A 107 48.40 -0.45 3.97
N PHE A 108 48.54 0.80 3.52
CA PHE A 108 48.94 1.14 2.15
C PHE A 108 50.35 1.75 2.11
N TYR A 109 51.27 1.18 1.33
CA TYR A 109 52.61 1.74 1.11
C TYR A 109 52.61 2.70 -0.09
N GLY A 110 52.54 4.00 0.20
CA GLY A 110 52.50 5.04 -0.84
C GLY A 110 51.27 4.90 -1.75
N HIS A 111 50.10 4.74 -1.14
CA HIS A 111 48.79 4.51 -1.78
C HIS A 111 48.67 3.17 -2.53
N ARG A 112 49.35 2.11 -2.06
CA ARG A 112 49.28 0.76 -2.67
C ARG A 112 49.04 -0.32 -1.63
N PRO A 113 48.20 -1.34 -1.93
CA PRO A 113 47.92 -2.41 -0.98
C PRO A 113 49.20 -3.18 -0.64
N VAL A 114 49.37 -3.45 0.65
CA VAL A 114 50.40 -4.34 1.19
C VAL A 114 49.73 -5.67 1.53
N PHE A 115 50.38 -6.79 1.22
CA PHE A 115 49.90 -8.12 1.56
C PHE A 115 50.84 -8.75 2.58
N PHE A 116 50.30 -9.45 3.57
CA PHE A 116 51.08 -10.06 4.64
C PHE A 116 50.79 -11.56 4.74
N ASN A 117 51.86 -12.35 4.88
CA ASN A 117 51.78 -13.76 5.23
C ASN A 117 52.14 -13.90 6.71
N ALA A 118 51.14 -14.24 7.52
CA ALA A 118 51.27 -14.31 8.98
C ALA A 118 52.21 -15.44 9.44
N ASP A 119 52.17 -16.60 8.79
CA ASP A 119 52.97 -17.77 9.16
C ASP A 119 54.46 -17.57 8.88
N LYS A 120 54.80 -16.86 7.80
CA LYS A 120 56.17 -16.61 7.37
C LYS A 120 56.73 -15.27 7.88
N GLY A 121 55.87 -14.37 8.37
CA GLY A 121 56.25 -13.02 8.81
C GLY A 121 56.79 -12.15 7.67
N LYS A 122 56.24 -12.29 6.45
CA LYS A 122 56.73 -11.62 5.23
C LYS A 122 55.69 -10.68 4.65
N TYR A 123 56.15 -9.57 4.10
CA TYR A 123 55.31 -8.60 3.39
C TYR A 123 55.58 -8.65 1.89
N LEU A 124 54.51 -8.63 1.09
CA LEU A 124 54.51 -8.59 -0.37
C LEU A 124 53.92 -7.24 -0.82
N PHE A 125 54.58 -6.54 -1.74
CA PHE A 125 54.02 -5.35 -2.40
C PHE A 125 54.52 -5.19 -3.84
N TYR A 126 53.82 -4.36 -4.62
CA TYR A 126 54.18 -4.07 -6.01
C TYR A 126 54.99 -2.78 -6.16
N ASN A 127 56.20 -2.90 -6.69
CA ASN A 127 57.12 -1.78 -6.90
C ASN A 127 56.94 -1.18 -8.31
N LEU A 128 56.00 -0.23 -8.44
CA LEU A 128 55.72 0.48 -9.72
C LEU A 128 56.96 1.08 -10.40
N LYS A 129 58.00 1.50 -9.65
CA LYS A 129 59.24 2.05 -10.26
C LYS A 129 60.08 1.00 -11.00
N GLN A 130 59.87 -0.27 -10.68
CA GLN A 130 60.59 -1.41 -11.25
C GLN A 130 59.64 -2.40 -11.92
N ALA A 131 58.35 -2.04 -12.05
CA ALA A 131 57.25 -2.85 -12.59
C ALA A 131 57.18 -4.30 -12.08
N ARG A 132 57.59 -4.56 -10.83
CA ARG A 132 57.71 -5.92 -10.28
C ARG A 132 57.24 -6.04 -8.83
N TRP A 133 56.73 -7.21 -8.49
CA TRP A 133 56.41 -7.63 -7.13
C TRP A 133 57.68 -7.95 -6.34
N GLN A 134 57.66 -7.67 -5.03
CA GLN A 134 58.82 -7.84 -4.14
C GLN A 134 58.38 -8.28 -2.74
N ILE A 135 59.14 -9.20 -2.14
CA ILE A 135 58.90 -9.72 -0.79
C ILE A 135 59.97 -9.20 0.18
N PHE A 136 59.55 -8.76 1.36
CA PHE A 136 60.38 -8.12 2.39
C PHE A 136 60.19 -8.74 3.79
N VAL A 137 61.23 -8.60 4.61
CA VAL A 137 61.31 -9.17 5.97
C VAL A 137 61.02 -8.13 7.08
N ARG A 138 61.13 -6.82 6.79
CA ARG A 138 60.79 -5.69 7.72
C ARG A 138 60.38 -4.43 6.94
N THR A 139 59.55 -3.57 7.55
CA THR A 139 58.87 -2.42 6.92
C THR A 139 59.57 -1.05 7.09
N SER A 140 60.83 -0.98 7.56
CA SER A 140 61.43 0.29 8.03
C SER A 140 61.77 1.34 6.94
N TRP A 141 61.28 2.57 7.11
CA TRP A 141 61.22 3.66 6.11
C TRP A 141 62.55 4.33 5.64
N LYS A 142 63.74 3.77 5.89
CA LYS A 142 65.03 4.51 5.74
C LYS A 142 65.73 4.46 4.36
N SER A 143 65.11 3.93 3.30
CA SER A 143 65.82 3.58 2.05
C SER A 143 65.11 3.99 0.73
N SER A 144 64.20 4.96 0.75
CA SER A 144 63.42 5.38 -0.43
C SER A 144 64.13 6.44 -1.31
N ALA A 145 64.93 6.01 -2.28
CA ALA A 145 65.47 6.89 -3.32
C ALA A 145 64.36 7.42 -4.26
N ARG A 146 64.30 8.75 -4.46
CA ARG A 146 63.45 9.43 -5.45
C ARG A 146 64.04 9.30 -6.87
N LEU A 147 63.16 9.30 -7.90
CA LEU A 147 63.34 9.67 -9.33
C LEU A 147 62.12 9.12 -10.15
N PRO A 148 61.87 9.56 -11.40
CA PRO A 148 60.54 10.08 -11.79
C PRO A 148 59.82 9.29 -12.91
N THR A 149 58.81 9.92 -13.51
CA THR A 149 57.92 9.51 -14.64
C THR A 149 56.59 8.85 -14.25
N ASN A 150 55.57 9.14 -15.07
CA ASN A 150 54.16 8.80 -14.85
C ASN A 150 53.62 7.92 -15.99
N ARG A 151 53.63 6.59 -15.84
CA ARG A 151 52.81 5.64 -16.62
C ARG A 151 52.48 4.41 -15.74
N ALA A 152 51.31 3.81 -15.94
CA ALA A 152 50.87 2.60 -15.23
C ALA A 152 51.20 1.31 -16.02
N PRO A 153 51.48 0.15 -15.38
CA PRO A 153 51.95 -1.05 -16.07
C PRO A 153 50.90 -2.16 -16.26
N HIS A 154 51.11 -2.97 -17.31
CA HIS A 154 50.47 -4.27 -17.52
C HIS A 154 51.24 -5.42 -16.80
N LEU A 155 50.59 -6.58 -16.68
CA LEU A 155 51.21 -7.83 -16.22
C LEU A 155 52.00 -8.51 -17.36
N SER A 156 53.32 -8.36 -17.38
CA SER A 156 54.23 -9.27 -18.10
C SER A 156 55.67 -9.16 -17.60
N GLY A 157 56.27 -10.28 -17.16
CA GLY A 157 57.68 -10.34 -16.77
C GLY A 157 57.98 -11.52 -15.84
N ASP A 158 58.57 -12.58 -16.39
CA ASP A 158 58.73 -13.90 -15.76
C ASP A 158 59.86 -13.96 -14.69
N VAL A 159 60.12 -12.86 -13.97
CA VAL A 159 61.34 -12.70 -13.15
C VAL A 159 61.09 -12.05 -11.80
N TRP A 160 60.88 -12.88 -10.78
CA TRP A 160 60.65 -12.45 -9.39
C TRP A 160 61.95 -12.09 -8.67
N HIS A 161 61.86 -11.18 -7.69
CA HIS A 161 63.01 -10.71 -6.92
C HIS A 161 62.69 -10.60 -5.42
N VAL A 162 63.54 -11.17 -4.57
CA VAL A 162 63.40 -11.22 -3.11
C VAL A 162 64.47 -10.33 -2.46
N TYR A 163 64.12 -9.55 -1.44
CA TYR A 163 65.07 -8.70 -0.73
C TYR A 163 65.57 -9.35 0.56
N THR A 164 66.85 -9.76 0.56
CA THR A 164 67.52 -10.37 1.71
C THR A 164 68.86 -9.68 1.98
N GLU A 165 69.22 -9.51 3.25
CA GLU A 165 70.55 -9.02 3.68
C GLU A 165 71.05 -7.72 2.98
N GLY A 166 70.13 -6.85 2.56
CA GLY A 166 70.46 -5.59 1.89
C GLY A 166 70.61 -5.66 0.37
N LYS A 167 70.29 -6.80 -0.27
CA LYS A 167 70.38 -7.01 -1.72
C LYS A 167 69.11 -7.68 -2.27
N PHE A 168 68.87 -7.48 -3.57
CA PHE A 168 67.82 -8.21 -4.29
C PHE A 168 68.43 -9.42 -4.98
N VAL A 169 67.80 -10.58 -4.80
CA VAL A 169 68.15 -11.85 -5.46
C VAL A 169 67.00 -12.25 -6.38
N GLN A 170 67.33 -12.76 -7.58
CA GLN A 170 66.36 -13.22 -8.57
C GLN A 170 65.94 -14.67 -8.29
N GLU A 171 64.65 -14.96 -8.35
CA GLU A 171 64.08 -16.31 -8.17
C GLU A 171 63.30 -16.69 -9.46
N PRO A 172 63.72 -17.73 -10.20
CA PRO A 172 63.19 -18.03 -11.54
C PRO A 172 61.87 -18.82 -11.55
N ASP A 173 61.54 -19.56 -10.48
CA ASP A 173 60.47 -20.57 -10.51
C ASP A 173 59.16 -20.15 -9.79
N MET A 174 59.03 -18.88 -9.38
CA MET A 174 57.84 -18.41 -8.64
C MET A 174 56.61 -18.22 -9.54
N SER A 175 55.48 -18.80 -9.14
CA SER A 175 54.17 -18.60 -9.76
C SER A 175 53.17 -17.94 -8.80
N VAL A 176 52.24 -17.16 -9.34
CA VAL A 176 51.17 -16.49 -8.57
C VAL A 176 49.81 -16.82 -9.16
N LYS A 177 48.85 -17.13 -8.28
CA LYS A 177 47.45 -17.34 -8.61
C LYS A 177 46.58 -16.46 -7.71
N LEU A 178 45.52 -15.88 -8.27
CA LEU A 178 44.42 -15.33 -7.48
C LEU A 178 43.65 -16.51 -6.87
N ALA A 179 43.44 -16.50 -5.56
CA ALA A 179 42.68 -17.55 -4.89
C ALA A 179 41.17 -17.43 -5.23
N PRO A 180 40.46 -18.54 -5.53
CA PRO A 180 39.03 -18.50 -5.83
C PRO A 180 38.21 -18.26 -4.55
N PRO A 181 37.02 -17.64 -4.64
CA PRO A 181 36.20 -17.32 -3.47
C PRO A 181 35.56 -18.58 -2.88
N GLY A 182 35.75 -18.81 -1.57
CA GLY A 182 34.91 -19.62 -0.65
C GLY A 182 34.71 -21.12 -0.93
N THR A 183 34.62 -21.91 0.13
CA THR A 183 34.10 -23.29 0.08
C THR A 183 32.60 -23.32 -0.26
N PRO A 184 32.06 -24.42 -0.81
CA PRO A 184 30.62 -24.55 -1.09
C PRO A 184 29.73 -24.29 0.13
N ASP A 185 30.18 -24.66 1.32
CA ASP A 185 29.45 -24.45 2.57
C ASP A 185 29.39 -22.97 2.97
N GLU A 186 30.49 -22.22 2.83
CA GLU A 186 30.53 -20.76 3.06
C GLU A 186 29.68 -20.00 2.03
N LYS A 187 29.67 -20.46 0.77
CA LYS A 187 28.82 -19.93 -0.30
C LYS A 187 27.35 -20.16 0.00
N CYS A 188 27.01 -21.38 0.42
CA CYS A 188 25.66 -21.72 0.84
C CYS A 188 25.26 -20.87 2.05
N ALA A 189 26.11 -20.72 3.06
CA ALA A 189 25.84 -19.91 4.26
C ALA A 189 25.46 -18.45 3.96
N LYS A 190 26.10 -17.82 2.97
CA LYS A 190 25.81 -16.44 2.54
C LYS A 190 24.54 -16.28 1.69
N ALA A 191 24.03 -17.36 1.10
CA ALA A 191 22.84 -17.29 0.24
C ALA A 191 21.55 -17.05 1.03
N ALA A 192 20.67 -16.20 0.48
CA ALA A 192 19.41 -15.80 1.08
C ALA A 192 18.56 -17.00 1.55
N GLY A 193 17.99 -16.91 2.76
CA GLY A 193 17.17 -17.98 3.34
C GLY A 193 15.84 -18.23 2.60
N ALA A 194 15.38 -17.25 1.81
CA ALA A 194 14.19 -17.36 0.99
C ALA A 194 14.33 -16.44 -0.24
N ILE A 195 13.66 -16.78 -1.34
CA ILE A 195 13.63 -16.00 -2.59
C ILE A 195 12.23 -15.96 -3.19
N TYR A 196 11.91 -14.89 -3.91
CA TYR A 196 10.72 -14.81 -4.76
C TYR A 196 11.12 -14.96 -6.23
N VAL A 197 10.45 -15.86 -6.93
CA VAL A 197 10.59 -16.05 -8.37
C VAL A 197 9.37 -15.45 -9.06
N SER A 198 9.59 -14.55 -10.01
CA SER A 198 8.58 -14.09 -10.95
C SER A 198 8.85 -14.73 -12.30
N SER A 199 7.81 -15.28 -12.94
CA SER A 199 7.90 -16.03 -14.19
C SER A 199 6.64 -15.80 -15.03
N LYS A 200 6.81 -15.90 -16.35
CA LYS A 200 5.70 -15.92 -17.32
C LYS A 200 4.83 -17.20 -17.15
N TRP A 201 5.34 -18.19 -16.42
CA TRP A 201 4.68 -19.45 -16.08
C TRP A 201 4.18 -19.39 -14.64
N SER A 202 2.86 -19.43 -14.44
CA SER A 202 2.24 -19.34 -13.11
C SER A 202 2.64 -20.47 -12.16
N ASN A 203 2.98 -21.66 -12.70
CA ASN A 203 3.47 -22.82 -11.94
C ASN A 203 4.98 -22.76 -11.57
N VAL A 204 5.60 -21.59 -11.74
CA VAL A 204 6.99 -21.28 -11.32
C VAL A 204 7.04 -19.96 -10.54
N THR A 205 6.03 -19.10 -10.68
CA THR A 205 5.92 -17.85 -9.92
C THR A 205 5.52 -18.17 -8.49
N GLY A 206 6.40 -17.87 -7.53
CA GLY A 206 6.20 -18.24 -6.14
C GLY A 206 7.37 -17.86 -5.24
N GLY A 207 7.17 -18.02 -3.94
CA GLY A 207 8.25 -17.95 -2.95
C GLY A 207 8.85 -19.34 -2.73
N TYR A 208 10.17 -19.40 -2.65
CA TYR A 208 10.92 -20.61 -2.40
C TYR A 208 11.83 -20.43 -1.18
N MET A 209 11.77 -21.38 -0.24
CA MET A 209 12.62 -21.43 0.95
C MET A 209 13.92 -22.15 0.63
N LYS A 210 15.05 -21.64 1.11
CA LYS A 210 16.34 -22.32 1.01
C LYS A 210 16.31 -23.60 1.84
N THR A 211 16.86 -24.67 1.30
CA THR A 211 16.96 -25.97 1.97
C THR A 211 18.41 -26.27 2.34
N ASP A 212 18.62 -27.24 3.23
CA ASP A 212 19.95 -27.78 3.56
C ASP A 212 20.58 -28.59 2.40
N THR A 213 19.87 -28.75 1.28
CA THR A 213 20.38 -29.47 0.10
C THR A 213 21.25 -28.56 -0.75
N ILE A 214 22.48 -28.99 -1.01
CA ILE A 214 23.40 -28.37 -1.98
C ILE A 214 23.39 -29.20 -3.26
N CYS A 215 23.38 -28.55 -4.42
CA CYS A 215 23.48 -29.17 -5.74
C CYS A 215 24.40 -28.32 -6.61
N ASN A 216 25.45 -28.92 -7.19
CA ASN A 216 26.51 -28.23 -7.94
C ASN A 216 27.08 -27.02 -7.17
N ASP A 217 27.51 -27.25 -5.93
CA ASP A 217 28.06 -26.25 -5.00
C ASP A 217 27.16 -25.01 -4.75
N ARG A 218 25.86 -25.12 -5.02
CA ARG A 218 24.86 -24.06 -4.87
C ARG A 218 23.65 -24.51 -4.04
N PRO A 219 23.00 -23.58 -3.31
CA PRO A 219 21.81 -23.89 -2.52
C PRO A 219 20.64 -24.30 -3.41
N VAL A 220 19.88 -25.30 -2.95
CA VAL A 220 18.58 -25.68 -3.53
C VAL A 220 17.47 -25.03 -2.72
N TYR A 221 16.45 -24.51 -3.42
CA TYR A 221 15.27 -23.92 -2.81
C TYR A 221 14.03 -24.76 -3.08
N HIS A 222 13.03 -24.70 -2.20
CA HIS A 222 11.79 -25.46 -2.26
C HIS A 222 10.58 -24.56 -2.02
N ASN A 223 9.55 -24.69 -2.87
CA ASN A 223 8.23 -24.13 -2.64
C ASN A 223 7.34 -25.23 -2.04
N GLU A 224 6.99 -25.09 -0.76
CA GLU A 224 6.21 -26.09 -0.03
C GLU A 224 4.74 -26.16 -0.49
N GLU A 225 4.24 -25.15 -1.19
CA GLU A 225 2.83 -25.06 -1.60
C GLU A 225 2.51 -25.91 -2.83
N ASP A 226 3.40 -25.92 -3.82
CA ASP A 226 3.27 -26.68 -5.07
C ASP A 226 4.26 -27.87 -5.18
N GLY A 227 5.14 -28.02 -4.18
CA GLY A 227 6.16 -29.07 -4.12
C GLY A 227 7.26 -28.91 -5.17
N THR A 228 7.46 -27.71 -5.73
CA THR A 228 8.50 -27.45 -6.72
C THR A 228 9.84 -27.12 -6.06
N TRP A 229 10.89 -27.70 -6.64
CA TRP A 229 12.28 -27.53 -6.22
C TRP A 229 13.01 -26.72 -7.30
N LEU A 230 13.73 -25.70 -6.87
CA LEU A 230 14.52 -24.80 -7.71
C LEU A 230 16.01 -24.99 -7.41
N ALA A 231 16.78 -25.39 -8.42
CA ALA A 231 18.23 -25.57 -8.34
C ALA A 231 18.93 -25.00 -9.57
N TYR A 232 20.21 -24.67 -9.45
CA TYR A 232 21.00 -24.16 -10.58
C TYR A 232 21.80 -25.28 -11.27
N ASP A 233 21.69 -25.35 -12.58
CA ASP A 233 22.41 -26.27 -13.47
C ASP A 233 23.55 -25.50 -14.14
N GLU A 234 24.78 -25.78 -13.71
CA GLU A 234 25.98 -25.06 -14.15
C GLU A 234 26.35 -25.38 -15.59
N GLU A 235 26.27 -26.65 -16.02
CA GLU A 235 26.52 -27.09 -17.40
C GLU A 235 25.61 -26.38 -18.42
N LYS A 236 24.38 -26.03 -18.01
CA LYS A 236 23.37 -25.38 -18.87
C LYS A 236 23.21 -23.88 -18.61
N ALA A 237 23.95 -23.35 -17.64
CA ALA A 237 23.86 -21.99 -17.11
C ALA A 237 22.42 -21.53 -16.80
N LYS A 238 21.61 -22.40 -16.17
CA LYS A 238 20.16 -22.19 -16.01
C LYS A 238 19.62 -22.65 -14.67
N TRP A 239 18.58 -21.97 -14.21
CA TRP A 239 17.72 -22.44 -13.14
C TRP A 239 16.76 -23.53 -13.63
N MET A 240 16.65 -24.59 -12.86
CA MET A 240 15.87 -25.79 -13.13
C MET A 240 14.78 -25.92 -12.07
N VAL A 241 13.54 -26.10 -12.51
CA VAL A 241 12.38 -26.38 -11.66
C VAL A 241 11.97 -27.84 -11.81
N THR A 242 11.74 -28.55 -10.70
CA THR A 242 11.20 -29.92 -10.75
C THR A 242 10.35 -30.28 -9.53
N THR A 243 9.43 -31.22 -9.70
CA THR A 243 8.64 -31.84 -8.61
C THR A 243 9.18 -33.22 -8.20
N LYS A 244 10.41 -33.57 -8.61
CA LYS A 244 11.00 -34.91 -8.41
C LYS A 244 12.44 -34.88 -7.88
N VAL A 245 12.59 -35.12 -6.58
CA VAL A 245 13.88 -35.23 -5.90
C VAL A 245 14.40 -36.68 -5.95
N GLY A 246 15.70 -36.85 -6.16
CA GLY A 246 16.42 -38.12 -6.04
C GLY A 246 17.41 -38.13 -4.88
N LYS A 247 18.15 -39.25 -4.71
CA LYS A 247 19.14 -39.43 -3.62
C LYS A 247 20.31 -38.42 -3.60
N HIS A 248 20.46 -37.60 -4.65
CA HIS A 248 21.51 -36.56 -4.76
C HIS A 248 20.89 -35.22 -5.21
N GLY A 249 19.67 -34.91 -4.76
CA GLY A 249 18.95 -33.70 -5.14
C GLY A 249 18.01 -33.85 -6.35
N PRO A 250 17.49 -32.75 -6.89
CA PRO A 250 16.48 -32.74 -7.95
C PRO A 250 16.93 -33.49 -9.21
N LYS A 251 16.11 -34.46 -9.68
CA LYS A 251 16.43 -35.25 -10.88
C LYS A 251 16.01 -34.52 -12.16
N ASN A 252 16.87 -34.60 -13.19
CA ASN A 252 16.65 -34.10 -14.55
C ASN A 252 15.36 -34.63 -15.22
N LYS A 253 14.21 -34.06 -14.86
CA LYS A 253 12.98 -34.06 -15.66
C LYS A 253 12.44 -32.64 -15.72
N MET A 254 12.71 -32.00 -16.85
CA MET A 254 12.22 -30.66 -17.19
C MET A 254 10.70 -30.61 -17.14
N VAL A 255 10.17 -29.57 -16.49
CA VAL A 255 8.85 -29.01 -16.82
C VAL A 255 9.06 -27.55 -17.17
N SER A 256 8.93 -27.23 -18.47
CA SER A 256 9.27 -25.96 -19.12
C SER A 256 10.77 -25.60 -19.16
N SER A 257 11.23 -25.21 -20.36
CA SER A 257 12.53 -24.60 -20.58
C SER A 257 12.40 -23.08 -20.40
N LEU A 258 12.87 -22.55 -19.27
CA LEU A 258 12.91 -21.11 -19.04
C LEU A 258 13.98 -20.47 -19.93
N LYS A 259 13.54 -19.91 -21.06
CA LYS A 259 14.21 -18.77 -21.70
C LYS A 259 13.60 -17.49 -21.10
N THR A 260 14.48 -16.63 -20.58
CA THR A 260 14.30 -15.18 -20.28
C THR A 260 13.71 -14.72 -18.92
N ASP A 261 14.34 -13.65 -18.40
CA ASP A 261 13.85 -12.49 -17.60
C ASP A 261 13.53 -12.55 -16.10
N VAL A 262 14.38 -11.92 -15.24
CA VAL A 262 14.05 -11.29 -13.92
C VAL A 262 15.12 -10.25 -13.34
N PHE A 263 15.68 -10.24 -12.08
CA PHE A 263 16.84 -9.34 -11.58
C PHE A 263 17.90 -9.87 -10.50
N SER A 264 17.81 -9.50 -9.20
CA SER A 264 18.69 -9.81 -8.01
C SER A 264 20.04 -9.09 -7.82
N PRO A 265 20.31 -8.58 -6.59
CA PRO A 265 21.63 -8.20 -6.09
C PRO A 265 22.46 -9.32 -5.40
N GLU A 266 21.86 -10.24 -4.62
CA GLU A 266 22.65 -11.24 -3.85
C GLU A 266 23.10 -12.46 -4.68
N LEU A 267 22.60 -12.58 -5.91
CA LEU A 267 23.00 -13.62 -6.88
C LEU A 267 23.91 -13.08 -7.99
N THR A 268 24.17 -11.77 -8.05
CA THR A 268 24.92 -11.13 -9.14
C THR A 268 26.44 -11.19 -8.98
N GLU A 269 26.97 -11.43 -7.78
CA GLU A 269 28.41 -11.80 -7.59
C GLU A 269 28.79 -13.12 -8.30
N TRP A 270 27.81 -13.89 -8.79
CA TRP A 270 27.99 -15.24 -9.32
C TRP A 270 27.90 -15.34 -10.85
N HIS A 271 27.53 -14.28 -11.56
CA HIS A 271 27.22 -14.33 -13.00
C HIS A 271 27.54 -13.04 -13.77
N GLY A 272 28.14 -13.17 -14.96
CA GLY A 272 28.34 -12.07 -15.91
C GLY A 272 27.03 -11.59 -16.58
N PRO A 273 27.09 -10.59 -17.48
CA PRO A 273 26.02 -9.61 -17.75
C PRO A 273 24.79 -10.10 -18.54
N THR A 274 24.43 -11.38 -18.52
CA THR A 274 23.24 -11.90 -19.21
C THR A 274 22.41 -12.84 -18.34
N THR A 275 21.12 -12.51 -18.22
CA THR A 275 20.06 -13.19 -17.44
C THR A 275 20.06 -12.82 -15.96
N ALA A 276 18.90 -12.41 -15.45
CA ALA A 276 18.73 -11.89 -14.10
C ALA A 276 17.53 -12.59 -13.37
N ILE A 277 17.44 -12.66 -12.02
CA ILE A 277 16.45 -13.41 -11.15
C ILE A 277 15.89 -12.53 -9.97
N LYS A 278 14.60 -12.19 -9.80
CA LYS A 278 14.20 -10.88 -9.19
C LYS A 278 14.03 -10.85 -7.66
N VAL A 279 15.10 -10.53 -6.94
CA VAL A 279 15.06 -10.31 -5.48
C VAL A 279 14.79 -8.85 -5.12
N ASP A 280 13.86 -8.65 -4.19
CA ASP A 280 13.51 -7.39 -3.53
C ASP A 280 14.14 -7.41 -2.13
N PRO A 281 15.25 -6.68 -1.89
CA PRO A 281 16.04 -6.81 -0.66
C PRO A 281 15.32 -6.33 0.61
N ARG A 282 14.12 -5.72 0.48
CA ARG A 282 13.22 -5.39 1.60
C ARG A 282 12.55 -6.62 2.23
N ARG A 283 12.73 -7.82 1.67
CA ARG A 283 12.06 -9.06 2.11
C ARG A 283 12.98 -10.00 2.88
N LYS A 284 13.97 -9.46 3.58
CA LYS A 284 14.76 -10.26 4.52
C LYS A 284 13.90 -10.57 5.74
N GLU A 285 13.97 -11.84 6.13
CA GLU A 285 13.27 -12.46 7.25
C GLU A 285 11.79 -12.81 7.02
N HIS A 286 11.37 -13.92 7.64
CA HIS A 286 9.95 -14.23 7.82
C HIS A 286 9.28 -13.11 8.63
N PRO A 287 8.00 -12.78 8.40
CA PRO A 287 7.21 -11.96 9.30
C PRO A 287 6.93 -12.72 10.60
N GLY A 288 7.94 -12.78 11.46
CA GLY A 288 8.01 -13.60 12.67
C GLY A 288 8.92 -12.95 13.71
N GLN A 289 8.36 -11.99 14.44
CA GLN A 289 8.91 -11.43 15.69
C GLN A 289 10.29 -10.73 15.59
N GLN A 290 10.30 -9.46 15.17
CA GLN A 290 11.32 -8.51 15.63
C GLN A 290 10.68 -7.23 16.20
N GLY A 291 10.75 -7.08 17.53
CA GLY A 291 10.47 -5.83 18.23
C GLY A 291 9.00 -5.39 18.36
N GLY A 292 8.80 -4.33 19.15
CA GLY A 292 7.52 -3.66 19.38
C GLY A 292 6.65 -4.28 20.49
N TRP A 293 5.84 -3.44 21.15
CA TRP A 293 4.88 -3.86 22.17
C TRP A 293 3.84 -4.85 21.61
N ILE A 294 3.30 -5.69 22.49
CA ILE A 294 2.21 -6.63 22.21
C ILE A 294 1.14 -6.44 23.28
N ASP A 295 -0.10 -6.31 22.85
CA ASP A 295 -1.24 -6.11 23.74
C ASP A 295 -1.72 -7.46 24.30
N GLU A 296 -1.18 -7.87 25.45
CA GLU A 296 -1.59 -9.09 26.14
C GLU A 296 -3.10 -9.14 26.48
N SER A 297 -3.76 -7.98 26.57
CA SER A 297 -5.19 -7.88 26.85
C SER A 297 -6.09 -7.97 25.61
N PHE A 298 -5.51 -7.85 24.41
CA PHE A 298 -6.19 -8.03 23.13
C PHE A 298 -5.24 -8.68 22.10
N PRO A 299 -4.78 -9.91 22.36
CA PRO A 299 -3.66 -10.52 21.63
C PRO A 299 -4.00 -10.82 20.18
N HIS A 300 -2.98 -10.87 19.33
CA HIS A 300 -3.08 -11.19 17.89
C HIS A 300 -3.43 -12.68 17.62
N SER A 301 -4.62 -13.11 18.05
CA SER A 301 -5.08 -14.50 18.10
C SER A 301 -6.59 -14.63 17.86
N GLN A 302 -7.08 -15.87 17.86
CA GLN A 302 -8.50 -16.20 17.65
C GLN A 302 -9.44 -15.52 18.67
N SER A 303 -8.97 -15.27 19.91
CA SER A 303 -9.80 -14.65 20.96
C SER A 303 -10.30 -13.26 20.55
N SER A 304 -9.41 -12.43 20.02
CA SER A 304 -9.68 -11.07 19.53
C SER A 304 -10.47 -11.05 18.22
N LEU A 305 -10.39 -12.11 17.40
CA LEU A 305 -11.13 -12.25 16.14
C LEU A 305 -12.57 -12.77 16.32
N GLY A 306 -12.83 -13.56 17.37
CA GLY A 306 -14.10 -14.27 17.56
C GLY A 306 -14.24 -15.48 16.63
N ASN A 307 -15.19 -15.48 15.69
CA ASN A 307 -15.47 -16.65 14.84
C ASN A 307 -14.67 -16.72 13.53
N LYS A 308 -13.95 -15.66 13.16
CA LYS A 308 -13.18 -15.59 11.90
C LYS A 308 -11.85 -16.35 12.05
N LYS A 309 -11.70 -17.49 11.36
CA LYS A 309 -10.57 -18.43 11.55
C LYS A 309 -9.37 -18.18 10.64
N ASP A 310 -9.60 -17.58 9.48
CA ASP A 310 -8.57 -17.38 8.45
C ASP A 310 -8.13 -15.92 8.46
N CYS A 311 -7.03 -15.63 9.16
CA CYS A 311 -6.46 -14.29 9.31
C CYS A 311 -4.94 -14.36 9.50
N ALA A 312 -4.21 -13.43 8.88
CA ALA A 312 -2.81 -13.14 9.19
C ALA A 312 -2.74 -11.82 9.97
N TRP A 313 -1.99 -11.76 11.06
CA TRP A 313 -1.74 -10.51 11.79
C TRP A 313 -0.43 -9.89 11.31
N VAL A 314 -0.48 -8.63 10.88
CA VAL A 314 0.64 -7.93 10.21
C VAL A 314 0.87 -6.60 10.90
N ARG A 315 2.13 -6.25 11.23
CA ARG A 315 2.49 -4.92 11.79
C ARG A 315 2.15 -3.83 10.77
N VAL A 316 1.86 -2.61 11.22
CA VAL A 316 1.46 -1.49 10.34
C VAL A 316 2.53 -1.19 9.28
N GLN A 317 3.81 -1.28 9.64
CA GLN A 317 4.94 -1.05 8.75
C GLN A 317 5.04 -2.05 7.58
N ASP A 318 4.45 -3.25 7.74
CA ASP A 318 4.50 -4.36 6.77
C ASP A 318 3.23 -4.45 5.90
N LEU A 319 2.33 -3.45 6.03
CA LEU A 319 1.16 -3.26 5.18
C LEU A 319 1.57 -2.78 3.78
N ALA A 320 0.66 -2.98 2.81
CA ALA A 320 0.86 -2.49 1.46
C ALA A 320 0.83 -0.96 1.41
N ASP A 321 1.96 -0.35 1.03
CA ASP A 321 2.16 1.11 0.96
C ASP A 321 1.97 1.77 2.36
N PRO A 322 3.05 1.92 3.17
CA PRO A 322 2.94 2.20 4.60
C PRO A 322 2.09 3.46 4.87
N PRO A 323 0.99 3.34 5.64
CA PRO A 323 0.04 4.43 5.81
C PRO A 323 0.53 5.47 6.82
N ALA A 324 0.05 6.70 6.67
CA ALA A 324 0.15 7.71 7.71
C ALA A 324 -0.93 7.46 8.77
N LEU A 325 -0.70 7.87 10.02
CA LEU A 325 -1.77 7.89 11.01
C LEU A 325 -2.89 8.84 10.56
N PHE A 326 -2.48 10.06 10.16
CA PHE A 326 -3.32 11.05 9.49
C PHE A 326 -2.45 11.81 8.45
N SER A 327 -2.90 11.94 7.21
CA SER A 327 -2.40 12.96 6.26
C SER A 327 -3.52 13.92 5.87
N SER A 328 -4.57 13.39 5.25
CA SER A 328 -5.91 13.98 5.19
C SER A 328 -6.83 13.13 6.06
N VAL A 329 -7.88 13.73 6.63
CA VAL A 329 -8.94 12.99 7.33
C VAL A 329 -10.22 13.43 6.67
N GLU A 330 -10.89 12.50 6.01
CA GLU A 330 -12.02 12.76 5.12
C GLU A 330 -13.05 11.63 5.28
N PRO A 331 -14.36 11.88 5.09
CA PRO A 331 -15.37 10.82 5.12
C PRO A 331 -15.05 9.64 4.20
N ALA A 332 -14.39 9.88 3.06
CA ALA A 332 -13.95 8.89 2.08
C ALA A 332 -13.02 7.81 2.66
N ASP A 333 -12.25 8.12 3.71
CA ASP A 333 -11.29 7.18 4.32
C ASP A 333 -11.99 6.01 5.01
N ALA A 334 -13.20 6.24 5.54
CA ALA A 334 -13.96 5.27 6.30
C ALA A 334 -14.56 4.19 5.39
N CYS A 335 -13.78 3.15 5.11
CA CYS A 335 -14.14 2.08 4.17
C CYS A 335 -14.20 0.70 4.86
N GLN A 336 -15.37 0.07 4.87
CA GLN A 336 -15.63 -1.25 5.45
C GLN A 336 -15.02 -2.37 4.59
N GLY A 337 -14.56 -3.46 5.23
CA GLY A 337 -14.19 -4.71 4.55
C GLY A 337 -15.13 -5.86 4.89
N ALA A 338 -14.59 -6.99 5.40
CA ALA A 338 -15.34 -8.24 5.53
C ALA A 338 -16.11 -8.42 6.86
N LEU A 339 -16.23 -7.38 7.68
CA LEU A 339 -16.95 -7.39 8.95
C LEU A 339 -18.34 -6.74 8.79
N GLY A 340 -19.32 -7.16 9.59
CA GLY A 340 -20.70 -6.66 9.58
C GLY A 340 -20.91 -5.40 10.43
N ASP A 341 -19.95 -4.47 10.40
CA ASP A 341 -19.87 -3.30 11.28
C ASP A 341 -20.08 -1.97 10.54
N CYS A 342 -20.87 -1.98 9.46
CA CYS A 342 -21.23 -0.80 8.67
C CYS A 342 -21.67 0.42 9.52
N TRP A 343 -22.36 0.18 10.64
CA TRP A 343 -22.75 1.19 11.63
C TRP A 343 -21.57 1.95 12.24
N LEU A 344 -20.45 1.28 12.53
CA LEU A 344 -19.23 1.89 13.08
C LEU A 344 -18.50 2.69 11.99
N ILE A 345 -18.38 2.12 10.79
CA ILE A 345 -17.69 2.78 9.67
C ILE A 345 -18.48 4.01 9.19
N ALA A 346 -19.81 3.95 9.14
CA ALA A 346 -20.66 5.12 8.87
C ALA A 346 -20.54 6.17 9.98
N ALA A 347 -20.52 5.76 11.24
CA ALA A 347 -20.29 6.69 12.35
C ALA A 347 -18.92 7.39 12.27
N LEU A 348 -17.86 6.67 11.89
CA LEU A 348 -16.52 7.22 11.67
C LEU A 348 -16.47 8.19 10.49
N ALA A 349 -17.20 7.92 9.40
CA ALA A 349 -17.26 8.82 8.25
C ALA A 349 -17.87 10.18 8.61
N GLY A 350 -18.96 10.21 9.37
CA GLY A 350 -19.54 11.47 9.87
C GLY A 350 -18.63 12.22 10.85
N VAL A 351 -17.87 11.51 11.71
CA VAL A 351 -16.89 12.18 12.58
C VAL A 351 -15.68 12.70 11.79
N ALA A 352 -15.36 12.10 10.63
CA ALA A 352 -14.30 12.56 9.74
C ALA A 352 -14.64 13.85 8.98
N GLU A 353 -15.90 14.32 8.99
CA GLU A 353 -16.24 15.71 8.64
C GLU A 353 -15.55 16.74 9.56
N PHE A 354 -15.05 16.31 10.73
CA PHE A 354 -14.40 17.16 11.74
C PHE A 354 -12.96 16.65 12.02
N PRO A 355 -11.99 16.83 11.09
CA PRO A 355 -10.65 16.25 11.16
C PRO A 355 -9.93 16.44 12.49
N ASN A 356 -10.02 17.65 13.06
CA ASN A 356 -9.35 18.01 14.30
C ASN A 356 -9.99 17.32 15.53
N PHE A 357 -11.27 16.92 15.45
CA PHE A 357 -11.88 16.12 16.51
C PHE A 357 -11.26 14.72 16.56
N ILE A 358 -11.09 14.06 15.40
CA ILE A 358 -10.40 12.76 15.35
C ILE A 358 -8.95 12.92 15.81
N ARG A 359 -8.23 13.86 15.20
CA ARG A 359 -6.81 14.09 15.48
C ARG A 359 -6.56 14.43 16.95
N ASP A 360 -7.24 15.42 17.50
CA ASP A 360 -6.86 16.03 18.80
C ASP A 360 -7.68 15.52 19.99
N HIS A 361 -8.88 14.98 19.78
CA HIS A 361 -9.73 14.48 20.87
C HIS A 361 -9.69 12.96 21.02
N LEU A 362 -9.70 12.21 19.92
CA LEU A 362 -9.79 10.74 19.94
C LEU A 362 -8.44 10.03 20.03
N PHE A 363 -7.36 10.62 19.52
CA PHE A 363 -6.02 10.01 19.56
C PHE A 363 -5.09 10.80 20.48
N GLU A 364 -4.63 10.18 21.57
CA GLU A 364 -3.64 10.81 22.47
C GLU A 364 -2.23 10.73 21.86
N THR A 365 -1.90 9.60 21.21
CA THR A 365 -0.65 9.39 20.46
C THR A 365 -0.81 9.73 18.98
N LYS A 366 0.13 10.50 18.40
CA LYS A 366 0.16 10.82 16.95
C LYS A 366 1.08 9.91 16.13
N GLU A 367 1.90 9.11 16.81
CA GLU A 367 2.89 8.18 16.28
C GLU A 367 2.87 6.91 17.15
N LEU A 368 3.48 5.83 16.70
CA LEU A 368 3.60 4.60 17.49
C LEU A 368 4.52 4.83 18.70
N THR A 369 4.06 4.48 19.91
CA THR A 369 4.87 4.59 21.14
C THR A 369 5.32 3.23 21.65
N ASP A 370 6.21 3.22 22.65
CA ASP A 370 6.73 2.03 23.32
C ASP A 370 5.66 1.11 23.92
N ASP A 371 4.42 1.59 24.11
CA ASP A 371 3.26 0.79 24.52
C ASP A 371 2.03 1.00 23.60
N GLY A 372 2.29 1.20 22.30
CA GLY A 372 1.29 1.15 21.22
C GLY A 372 0.68 2.50 20.83
N TYR A 373 -0.53 2.45 20.29
CA TYR A 373 -1.39 3.62 20.04
C TYR A 373 -2.41 3.78 21.15
N HIS A 374 -2.69 5.01 21.58
CA HIS A 374 -3.61 5.34 22.66
C HIS A 374 -4.83 6.08 22.10
N ILE A 375 -6.00 5.41 22.13
CA ILE A 375 -7.27 5.94 21.61
C ILE A 375 -8.23 6.18 22.77
N LYS A 376 -8.78 7.39 22.84
CA LYS A 376 -9.66 7.86 23.91
C LYS A 376 -11.13 7.62 23.55
N LEU A 377 -11.80 6.76 24.31
CA LEU A 377 -13.23 6.43 24.13
C LEU A 377 -13.98 6.59 25.46
N TYR A 378 -15.26 6.93 25.38
CA TYR A 378 -16.16 7.10 26.52
C TYR A 378 -16.81 5.76 26.91
N ASP A 379 -16.52 5.28 28.12
CA ASP A 379 -17.17 4.14 28.76
C ASP A 379 -18.45 4.65 29.44
N TRP A 380 -19.57 4.62 28.72
CA TRP A 380 -20.84 5.18 29.21
C TRP A 380 -21.41 4.45 30.45
N PRO A 381 -21.27 3.12 30.63
CA PRO A 381 -21.67 2.47 31.89
C PRO A 381 -20.89 2.93 33.11
N ARG A 382 -19.66 3.45 32.93
CA ARG A 382 -18.83 4.04 34.00
C ARG A 382 -18.85 5.56 34.02
N GLU A 383 -19.56 6.20 33.09
CA GLU A 383 -19.62 7.65 32.90
C GLU A 383 -18.24 8.35 32.81
N GLN A 384 -17.25 7.69 32.19
CA GLN A 384 -15.87 8.19 32.14
C GLN A 384 -15.16 8.00 30.80
N TRP A 385 -14.21 8.88 30.50
CA TRP A 385 -13.26 8.67 29.40
C TRP A 385 -12.19 7.65 29.78
N THR A 386 -11.92 6.72 28.88
CA THR A 386 -10.96 5.63 29.02
C THR A 386 -9.99 5.64 27.85
N VAL A 387 -8.70 5.45 28.13
CA VAL A 387 -7.66 5.34 27.10
C VAL A 387 -7.46 3.86 26.76
N VAL A 388 -7.87 3.49 25.56
CA VAL A 388 -7.72 2.16 24.98
C VAL A 388 -6.37 2.10 24.27
N LYS A 389 -5.40 1.43 24.90
CA LYS A 389 -4.10 1.12 24.27
C LYS A 389 -4.23 -0.09 23.35
N ILE A 390 -3.65 -0.05 22.17
CA ILE A 390 -3.59 -1.16 21.20
C ILE A 390 -2.21 -1.22 20.53
N ASP A 391 -1.72 -2.44 20.29
CA ASP A 391 -0.53 -2.62 19.44
C ASP A 391 -0.88 -2.39 17.95
N ASP A 392 0.14 -2.38 17.08
CA ASP A 392 0.00 -2.14 15.65
C ASP A 392 -0.17 -3.42 14.81
N TYR A 393 -0.45 -4.58 15.40
CA TYR A 393 -0.83 -5.78 14.62
C TYR A 393 -2.25 -5.64 14.07
N ILE A 394 -2.40 -5.65 12.75
CA ILE A 394 -3.67 -5.50 12.04
C ILE A 394 -4.14 -6.83 11.45
N PRO A 395 -5.42 -7.22 11.63
CA PRO A 395 -6.02 -8.36 10.94
C PRO A 395 -6.00 -8.17 9.41
N CYS A 396 -5.30 -9.05 8.72
CA CYS A 396 -5.20 -9.09 7.27
C CYS A 396 -5.75 -10.40 6.72
N GLN A 397 -6.11 -10.39 5.44
CA GLN A 397 -6.36 -11.61 4.69
C GLN A 397 -5.10 -12.50 4.75
N PRO A 398 -5.23 -13.83 4.94
CA PRO A 398 -4.11 -14.74 4.80
C PRO A 398 -3.46 -14.53 3.43
N ARG A 399 -2.20 -14.09 3.46
CA ARG A 399 -1.36 -13.97 2.27
C ARG A 399 -0.20 -14.95 2.37
N LYS A 400 0.32 -15.34 1.24
CA LYS A 400 1.58 -16.05 1.15
C LYS A 400 2.70 -15.09 1.54
N TRP A 401 3.76 -15.57 2.19
CA TRP A 401 4.83 -14.71 2.70
C TRP A 401 5.51 -13.86 1.60
N TYR A 402 5.45 -14.34 0.35
CA TYR A 402 6.03 -13.70 -0.83
C TYR A 402 5.07 -12.76 -1.59
N GLU A 403 3.78 -12.72 -1.21
CA GLU A 403 2.80 -11.83 -1.85
C GLU A 403 3.03 -10.38 -1.38
N PRO A 404 3.21 -9.42 -2.31
CA PRO A 404 3.81 -8.12 -2.02
C PRO A 404 2.92 -7.18 -1.19
N LYS A 405 1.64 -7.50 -0.99
CA LYS A 405 0.67 -6.62 -0.36
C LYS A 405 -0.14 -7.39 0.70
N ALA A 406 -0.04 -6.97 1.96
CA ALA A 406 -1.05 -7.32 2.95
C ALA A 406 -2.31 -6.49 2.67
N VAL A 407 -3.46 -7.16 2.65
CA VAL A 407 -4.78 -6.52 2.51
C VAL A 407 -5.50 -6.70 3.83
N THR A 408 -5.95 -5.60 4.44
CA THR A 408 -6.67 -5.66 5.71
C THR A 408 -7.99 -6.44 5.55
N LEU A 409 -8.37 -7.17 6.60
CA LEU A 409 -9.50 -8.10 6.58
C LEU A 409 -10.83 -7.39 6.85
N PHE A 410 -10.79 -6.42 7.76
CA PHE A 410 -11.94 -5.64 8.22
C PHE A 410 -11.84 -4.23 7.61
N ALA A 411 -11.80 -3.13 8.37
CA ALA A 411 -11.64 -1.79 7.80
C ALA A 411 -10.45 -1.70 6.81
N LYS A 412 -10.68 -1.02 5.68
CA LYS A 412 -9.67 -0.80 4.65
C LYS A 412 -8.77 0.37 5.02
N VAL A 413 -7.49 0.28 4.68
CA VAL A 413 -6.58 1.43 4.61
C VAL A 413 -6.87 2.19 3.30
N SER A 414 -7.90 3.03 3.31
CA SER A 414 -8.21 3.93 2.19
C SER A 414 -7.37 5.21 2.27
N ASN A 415 -7.04 5.81 1.12
CA ASN A 415 -6.26 7.04 1.00
C ASN A 415 -4.95 7.08 1.83
N LYS A 416 -4.37 5.91 2.15
CA LYS A 416 -3.23 5.73 3.07
C LYS A 416 -3.47 6.22 4.50
N GLN A 417 -4.72 6.26 4.96
CA GLN A 417 -5.09 6.59 6.33
C GLN A 417 -5.21 5.34 7.20
N LEU A 418 -4.51 5.35 8.34
CA LEU A 418 -4.50 4.25 9.29
C LEU A 418 -5.57 4.40 10.39
N TYR A 419 -6.00 5.63 10.71
CA TYR A 419 -6.84 5.90 11.87
C TYR A 419 -8.15 5.07 11.91
N VAL A 420 -8.78 4.82 10.75
CA VAL A 420 -10.03 4.03 10.66
C VAL A 420 -9.82 2.61 11.19
N VAL A 421 -8.72 1.97 10.79
CA VAL A 421 -8.38 0.59 11.16
C VAL A 421 -8.00 0.49 12.64
N LEU A 422 -7.31 1.50 13.17
CA LEU A 422 -6.99 1.57 14.61
C LEU A 422 -8.22 1.88 15.47
N MET A 423 -9.13 2.74 15.00
CA MET A 423 -10.42 2.98 15.67
C MET A 423 -11.26 1.70 15.72
N GLU A 424 -11.40 0.99 14.60
CA GLU A 424 -12.09 -0.30 14.54
C GLU A 424 -11.47 -1.30 15.53
N LYS A 425 -10.13 -1.39 15.61
CA LYS A 425 -9.43 -2.24 16.59
C LYS A 425 -9.69 -1.82 18.04
N ALA A 426 -9.68 -0.53 18.35
CA ALA A 426 -9.97 -0.04 19.71
C ALA A 426 -11.42 -0.31 20.12
N PHE A 427 -12.37 -0.16 19.21
CA PHE A 427 -13.76 -0.56 19.42
C PHE A 427 -13.90 -2.07 19.61
N ALA A 428 -13.23 -2.88 18.79
CA ALA A 428 -13.18 -4.33 18.92
C ALA A 428 -12.63 -4.77 20.29
N LYS A 429 -11.58 -4.10 20.79
CA LYS A 429 -11.05 -4.30 22.14
C LYS A 429 -12.03 -3.90 23.23
N LEU A 430 -12.71 -2.75 23.09
CA LEU A 430 -13.68 -2.25 24.07
C LEU A 430 -14.89 -3.20 24.26
N ILE A 431 -15.33 -3.86 23.19
CA ILE A 431 -16.42 -4.87 23.23
C ILE A 431 -15.91 -6.31 23.40
N GLY A 432 -14.60 -6.53 23.31
CA GLY A 432 -13.90 -7.80 23.57
C GLY A 432 -13.53 -8.65 22.35
N SER A 433 -14.09 -8.40 21.16
CA SER A 433 -13.61 -9.00 19.88
C SER A 433 -14.16 -8.27 18.65
N TYR A 434 -13.50 -8.43 17.50
CA TYR A 434 -14.00 -7.93 16.21
C TYR A 434 -15.38 -8.52 15.87
N GLN A 435 -15.60 -9.82 16.13
CA GLN A 435 -16.91 -10.46 15.90
C GLN A 435 -18.06 -9.78 16.67
N ALA A 436 -17.79 -9.17 17.82
CA ALA A 436 -18.79 -8.49 18.63
C ALA A 436 -19.14 -7.07 18.12
N LEU A 437 -18.45 -6.57 17.08
CA LEU A 437 -18.88 -5.38 16.32
C LEU A 437 -19.91 -5.71 15.22
N SER A 438 -20.18 -7.01 14.96
CA SER A 438 -21.11 -7.43 13.91
C SER A 438 -22.56 -7.09 14.29
N GLY A 439 -23.09 -6.03 13.68
CA GLY A 439 -24.42 -5.47 13.97
C GLY A 439 -24.41 -4.47 15.14
N GLY A 440 -24.97 -3.29 14.90
CA GLY A 440 -25.03 -2.20 15.87
C GLY A 440 -25.74 -0.97 15.29
N TRP A 441 -25.70 0.13 16.02
CA TRP A 441 -26.35 1.40 15.69
C TRP A 441 -25.32 2.53 15.67
N SER A 442 -25.26 3.33 14.61
CA SER A 442 -24.22 4.33 14.36
C SER A 442 -24.10 5.32 15.53
N ALA A 443 -25.23 5.68 16.13
CA ALA A 443 -25.26 6.56 17.28
C ALA A 443 -24.58 6.00 18.53
N MET A 444 -24.52 4.67 18.71
CA MET A 444 -23.78 4.07 19.81
C MET A 444 -22.26 4.23 19.65
N ALA A 445 -21.75 4.30 18.41
CA ALA A 445 -20.34 4.66 18.18
C ALA A 445 -20.09 6.14 18.50
N TRP A 446 -21.04 7.03 18.21
CA TRP A 446 -20.95 8.44 18.63
C TRP A 446 -21.01 8.62 20.15
N VAL A 447 -21.74 7.78 20.92
CA VAL A 447 -21.64 7.79 22.40
C VAL A 447 -20.18 7.58 22.82
N CYS A 448 -19.52 6.53 22.30
CA CYS A 448 -18.11 6.25 22.60
C CYS A 448 -17.16 7.37 22.15
N MET A 449 -17.36 7.94 20.96
CA MET A 449 -16.47 8.98 20.42
C MET A 449 -16.70 10.36 21.02
N THR A 450 -17.88 10.65 21.56
CA THR A 450 -18.27 12.03 21.88
C THR A 450 -18.73 12.25 23.32
N GLY A 451 -19.12 11.20 24.05
CA GLY A 451 -19.74 11.30 25.37
C GLY A 451 -21.19 11.79 25.38
N GLU A 452 -21.78 12.10 24.22
CA GLU A 452 -23.20 12.47 24.13
C GLU A 452 -24.08 11.23 24.30
N THR A 453 -25.08 11.31 25.17
CA THR A 453 -25.96 10.19 25.55
C THR A 453 -27.43 10.44 25.24
N ASN A 454 -27.83 11.69 24.97
CA ASN A 454 -29.20 12.09 24.63
C ASN A 454 -29.47 11.95 23.12
N LEU A 455 -29.24 10.74 22.61
CA LEU A 455 -29.42 10.38 21.20
C LEU A 455 -30.87 10.57 20.74
N MET A 456 -31.06 11.01 19.49
CA MET A 456 -32.36 11.11 18.84
C MET A 456 -32.48 10.07 17.73
N PHE A 457 -33.59 9.34 17.72
CA PHE A 457 -33.90 8.37 16.68
C PHE A 457 -35.20 8.74 16.01
N PHE A 458 -35.28 8.57 14.70
CA PHE A 458 -36.51 8.74 13.93
C PHE A 458 -36.80 7.45 13.19
N SER A 459 -38.07 7.04 13.13
CA SER A 459 -38.50 5.92 12.30
C SER A 459 -39.73 6.33 11.50
N ARG A 460 -39.77 6.02 10.21
CA ARG A 460 -40.96 6.20 9.38
C ARG A 460 -42.16 5.48 10.01
N GLU A 461 -43.32 6.12 10.06
CA GLU A 461 -44.52 5.47 10.56
C GLU A 461 -44.97 4.37 9.59
N ARG A 462 -45.26 3.18 10.13
CA ARG A 462 -45.66 2.01 9.33
C ARG A 462 -47.13 2.08 8.97
N HIS A 463 -47.44 2.82 7.91
CA HIS A 463 -48.68 2.71 7.16
C HIS A 463 -48.43 1.96 5.85
N GLN A 464 -49.50 1.50 5.18
CA GLN A 464 -49.42 1.04 3.78
C GLN A 464 -49.85 2.19 2.87
N PRO A 465 -48.91 2.89 2.19
CA PRO A 465 -49.23 4.12 1.48
C PRO A 465 -50.18 3.87 0.31
N LYS A 466 -51.16 4.75 0.12
CA LYS A 466 -52.05 4.76 -1.04
C LYS A 466 -51.51 5.68 -2.13
N TRP A 467 -51.69 5.27 -3.37
CA TRP A 467 -51.15 5.92 -4.55
C TRP A 467 -52.21 6.14 -5.63
N ASP A 468 -52.05 7.20 -6.42
CA ASP A 468 -52.81 7.54 -7.62
C ASP A 468 -51.98 7.33 -8.89
N VAL A 469 -52.57 6.72 -9.92
CA VAL A 469 -51.94 6.64 -11.25
C VAL A 469 -52.17 7.93 -12.03
N ILE A 470 -51.17 8.81 -12.04
CA ILE A 470 -51.22 10.09 -12.79
C ILE A 470 -50.74 9.97 -14.23
N GLY A 471 -50.00 8.92 -14.59
CA GLY A 471 -49.52 8.67 -15.96
C GLY A 471 -50.67 8.48 -16.95
N SER A 472 -50.78 9.35 -17.96
CA SER A 472 -51.93 9.42 -18.90
C SER A 472 -52.16 8.15 -19.75
N LYS A 473 -51.12 7.32 -19.93
CA LYS A 473 -51.21 6.02 -20.65
C LYS A 473 -51.36 4.81 -19.70
N GLY A 474 -51.60 5.06 -18.42
CA GLY A 474 -51.50 4.04 -17.37
C GLY A 474 -50.08 3.49 -17.19
N LEU A 475 -49.91 2.61 -16.21
CA LEU A 475 -48.62 2.05 -15.80
C LEU A 475 -48.52 0.59 -16.24
N VAL A 476 -47.37 0.18 -16.77
CA VAL A 476 -47.13 -1.23 -17.10
C VAL A 476 -46.94 -2.02 -15.82
N VAL A 477 -47.77 -3.05 -15.63
CA VAL A 477 -47.70 -3.98 -14.51
C VAL A 477 -46.94 -5.22 -14.95
N ARG A 478 -46.09 -5.74 -14.06
CA ARG A 478 -45.24 -6.92 -14.29
C ARG A 478 -45.35 -7.95 -13.17
N SER A 479 -44.93 -9.18 -13.45
CA SER A 479 -44.92 -10.27 -12.48
C SER A 479 -43.79 -10.20 -11.44
N GLY A 480 -42.69 -9.49 -11.74
CA GLY A 480 -41.58 -9.30 -10.80
C GLY A 480 -41.06 -7.86 -10.77
N CYS A 481 -40.15 -7.59 -9.85
CA CYS A 481 -39.57 -6.26 -9.66
C CYS A 481 -38.82 -5.80 -10.92
N ASP A 482 -37.99 -6.66 -11.54
CA ASP A 482 -37.19 -6.29 -12.70
C ASP A 482 -38.01 -5.87 -13.94
N LEU A 483 -37.40 -5.03 -14.79
CA LEU A 483 -38.02 -4.45 -15.99
C LEU A 483 -38.06 -5.39 -17.22
N ASP A 484 -37.52 -6.60 -17.14
CA ASP A 484 -37.58 -7.61 -18.19
C ASP A 484 -38.66 -8.68 -17.93
N THR A 485 -39.13 -8.81 -16.68
CA THR A 485 -40.20 -9.73 -16.25
C THR A 485 -41.51 -9.59 -17.04
N GLU A 486 -42.32 -10.66 -17.04
CA GLU A 486 -43.57 -10.76 -17.80
C GLU A 486 -44.51 -9.58 -17.55
N LYS A 487 -45.09 -9.02 -18.63
CA LYS A 487 -46.04 -7.91 -18.56
C LYS A 487 -47.46 -8.44 -18.36
N LEU A 488 -48.01 -8.22 -17.17
CA LEU A 488 -49.37 -8.66 -16.80
C LEU A 488 -50.47 -7.73 -17.36
N GLY A 489 -50.11 -6.52 -17.79
CA GLY A 489 -51.04 -5.59 -18.41
C GLY A 489 -50.69 -4.13 -18.13
N ARG A 490 -51.71 -3.27 -18.09
CA ARG A 490 -51.59 -1.89 -17.63
C ARG A 490 -52.61 -1.57 -16.56
N LEU A 491 -52.18 -0.87 -15.51
CA LEU A 491 -53.05 -0.21 -14.54
C LEU A 491 -53.44 1.16 -15.11
N SER A 492 -54.74 1.44 -15.22
CA SER A 492 -55.29 2.60 -15.93
C SER A 492 -54.98 3.96 -15.27
N HIS A 493 -55.07 5.05 -16.04
CA HIS A 493 -54.97 6.41 -15.51
C HIS A 493 -56.14 6.69 -14.55
N GLY A 494 -55.88 7.34 -13.41
CA GLY A 494 -56.85 7.54 -12.34
C GLY A 494 -57.18 6.28 -11.51
N ALA A 495 -56.55 5.14 -11.81
CA ALA A 495 -56.58 3.99 -10.92
C ALA A 495 -55.84 4.29 -9.62
N THR A 496 -56.18 3.55 -8.57
CA THR A 496 -55.65 3.77 -7.22
C THR A 496 -55.21 2.46 -6.63
N PHE A 497 -54.12 2.47 -5.86
CA PHE A 497 -53.53 1.26 -5.29
C PHE A 497 -52.95 1.49 -3.90
N VAL A 498 -52.73 0.40 -3.17
CA VAL A 498 -51.95 0.39 -1.93
C VAL A 498 -50.59 -0.25 -2.21
N GLU A 499 -49.54 0.35 -1.68
CA GLU A 499 -48.18 -0.20 -1.68
C GLU A 499 -48.08 -1.35 -0.66
N LEU A 500 -47.62 -2.50 -1.16
CA LEU A 500 -47.25 -3.66 -0.35
C LEU A 500 -45.75 -3.65 -0.03
N GLU A 501 -44.92 -3.26 -1.01
CA GLU A 501 -43.47 -3.19 -0.95
C GLU A 501 -42.93 -2.22 -2.02
N LYS A 502 -41.78 -1.57 -1.81
CA LYS A 502 -41.19 -0.60 -2.75
C LYS A 502 -39.66 -0.69 -2.79
N PHE A 503 -39.11 -0.88 -3.98
CA PHE A 503 -37.68 -0.87 -4.29
C PHE A 503 -37.40 0.24 -5.33
N GLY A 504 -36.73 1.31 -4.92
CA GLY A 504 -36.53 2.52 -5.73
C GLY A 504 -37.86 3.06 -6.26
N TYR A 505 -37.99 3.06 -7.59
CA TYR A 505 -39.21 3.45 -8.30
C TYR A 505 -40.19 2.32 -8.58
N ARG A 506 -39.84 1.07 -8.23
CA ARG A 506 -40.66 -0.12 -8.44
C ARG A 506 -41.53 -0.37 -7.21
N VAL A 507 -42.84 -0.44 -7.40
CA VAL A 507 -43.81 -0.65 -6.32
C VAL A 507 -44.56 -1.96 -6.57
N HIS A 508 -44.50 -2.88 -5.59
CA HIS A 508 -45.42 -3.99 -5.50
C HIS A 508 -46.73 -3.44 -4.94
N PHE A 509 -47.80 -3.53 -5.73
CA PHE A 509 -49.06 -2.91 -5.40
C PHE A 509 -50.19 -3.92 -5.32
N LYS A 510 -51.22 -3.55 -4.57
CA LYS A 510 -52.55 -4.13 -4.68
C LYS A 510 -53.54 -3.05 -5.10
N LYS A 511 -54.29 -3.28 -6.17
CA LYS A 511 -55.27 -2.33 -6.70
C LYS A 511 -56.39 -2.10 -5.69
N LEU A 512 -56.77 -0.84 -5.52
CA LEU A 512 -57.93 -0.42 -4.74
C LEU A 512 -59.10 -0.02 -5.65
N SER A 513 -58.84 0.66 -6.76
CA SER A 513 -59.86 1.03 -7.76
C SER A 513 -59.28 1.22 -9.17
N GLY A 514 -60.14 1.18 -10.18
CA GLY A 514 -59.78 1.38 -11.59
C GLY A 514 -59.62 0.08 -12.38
N GLU A 515 -59.33 0.22 -13.67
CA GLU A 515 -59.11 -0.91 -14.60
C GLU A 515 -57.63 -1.32 -14.65
N GLY A 516 -57.38 -2.60 -14.94
CA GLY A 516 -56.04 -3.21 -14.99
C GLY A 516 -55.87 -4.37 -14.00
N PRO A 517 -54.67 -4.97 -13.91
CA PRO A 517 -54.37 -6.07 -12.98
C PRO A 517 -54.62 -5.70 -11.52
N ASP A 518 -55.00 -6.68 -10.70
CA ASP A 518 -55.30 -6.49 -9.28
C ASP A 518 -54.05 -6.42 -8.39
N GLU A 519 -52.93 -6.99 -8.83
CA GLU A 519 -51.66 -7.07 -8.11
C GLU A 519 -50.48 -7.15 -9.10
N GLY A 520 -49.27 -6.82 -8.64
CA GLY A 520 -48.02 -6.94 -9.41
C GLY A 520 -47.06 -5.77 -9.18
N TRP A 521 -46.07 -5.62 -10.06
CA TRP A 521 -45.01 -4.62 -9.95
C TRP A 521 -45.12 -3.54 -11.03
N LEU A 522 -45.24 -2.28 -10.62
CA LEU A 522 -45.30 -1.11 -11.50
C LEU A 522 -44.17 -0.11 -11.21
N SER A 523 -43.95 0.86 -12.09
CA SER A 523 -43.03 1.98 -11.82
C SER A 523 -43.83 3.23 -11.46
N CYS A 524 -43.48 3.89 -10.35
CA CYS A 524 -44.03 5.19 -9.95
C CYS A 524 -43.33 6.38 -10.64
N TYR A 525 -42.13 6.16 -11.23
CA TYR A 525 -41.35 7.17 -11.94
C TYR A 525 -40.82 6.60 -13.26
N ILE A 526 -40.83 7.39 -14.34
CA ILE A 526 -40.37 6.98 -15.68
C ILE A 526 -39.70 8.17 -16.37
N ARG A 527 -38.39 8.05 -16.70
CA ARG A 527 -37.61 9.04 -17.50
C ARG A 527 -37.68 10.49 -16.98
N GLY A 528 -37.49 10.72 -15.69
CA GLY A 528 -37.57 12.07 -15.11
C GLY A 528 -39.00 12.57 -14.79
N TYR A 529 -40.02 11.71 -14.91
CA TYR A 529 -41.41 12.07 -14.64
C TYR A 529 -42.08 11.15 -13.62
N GLU A 530 -42.71 11.76 -12.61
CA GLU A 530 -43.66 11.10 -11.71
C GLU A 530 -44.86 10.60 -12.55
N VAL A 531 -45.19 9.30 -12.41
CA VAL A 531 -46.31 8.65 -13.12
C VAL A 531 -47.28 7.93 -12.17
N ALA A 532 -46.89 7.75 -10.89
CA ALA A 532 -47.80 7.49 -9.79
C ALA A 532 -47.44 8.41 -8.61
N LYS A 533 -48.45 8.95 -7.92
CA LYS A 533 -48.27 9.89 -6.80
C LYS A 533 -48.78 9.29 -5.49
N CYS A 534 -47.99 9.38 -4.42
CA CYS A 534 -48.44 8.96 -3.09
C CYS A 534 -49.43 9.98 -2.50
N ARG A 535 -50.52 9.50 -1.91
CA ARG A 535 -51.53 10.32 -1.21
C ARG A 535 -51.26 10.45 0.29
N ASP A 536 -50.84 9.35 0.91
CA ASP A 536 -50.68 9.29 2.35
C ASP A 536 -49.34 9.96 2.70
N PRO A 537 -49.31 10.93 3.64
CA PRO A 537 -48.09 11.66 3.98
C PRO A 537 -47.07 10.74 4.66
N ILE A 538 -45.78 11.01 4.41
CA ILE A 538 -44.68 10.28 5.06
C ILE A 538 -44.41 10.89 6.44
N ASP A 539 -45.06 10.31 7.44
CA ASP A 539 -44.88 10.71 8.83
C ASP A 539 -43.67 10.04 9.49
N TRP A 540 -42.97 10.79 10.34
CA TRP A 540 -41.81 10.36 11.09
C TRP A 540 -42.10 10.33 12.59
N ILE A 541 -41.74 9.23 13.25
CA ILE A 541 -41.87 9.08 14.69
C ILE A 541 -40.51 9.30 15.33
N GLN A 542 -40.36 10.43 16.02
CA GLN A 542 -39.22 10.67 16.91
C GLN A 542 -39.32 9.73 18.11
N ARG A 543 -38.18 9.18 18.51
CA ARG A 543 -38.05 8.23 19.59
C ARG A 543 -36.86 8.56 20.49
N LYS A 544 -36.99 8.17 21.75
CA LYS A 544 -35.91 8.22 22.74
C LYS A 544 -35.46 6.81 23.10
N VAL A 545 -34.15 6.63 23.17
CA VAL A 545 -33.49 5.39 23.61
C VAL A 545 -32.98 5.58 25.03
N VAL A 546 -32.96 4.48 25.79
CA VAL A 546 -32.20 4.37 27.03
C VAL A 546 -30.99 3.50 26.74
N LEU A 547 -29.79 4.02 27.02
CA LEU A 547 -28.54 3.29 26.83
C LEU A 547 -28.51 2.04 27.73
N PRO A 548 -27.94 0.91 27.26
CA PRO A 548 -27.82 -0.29 28.08
C PRO A 548 -26.82 -0.06 29.22
N SER A 549 -27.01 -0.76 30.34
CA SER A 549 -26.18 -0.71 31.56
C SER A 549 -24.79 -1.36 31.43
N SER A 550 -24.45 -1.81 30.22
CA SER A 550 -23.16 -2.42 29.85
C SER A 550 -22.84 -2.00 28.41
N ILE A 551 -21.56 -2.00 28.03
CA ILE A 551 -21.17 -1.70 26.66
C ILE A 551 -21.81 -2.74 25.73
N SER A 552 -22.71 -2.27 24.89
CA SER A 552 -23.48 -3.05 23.91
C SER A 552 -23.93 -2.10 22.82
N PHE A 553 -23.63 -2.42 21.57
CA PHE A 553 -24.04 -1.63 20.41
C PHE A 553 -25.45 -2.00 19.90
N ASN A 554 -26.09 -3.00 20.52
CA ASN A 554 -27.51 -3.29 20.38
C ASN A 554 -28.33 -2.47 21.39
N MET A 555 -29.39 -1.83 20.91
CA MET A 555 -30.26 -0.96 21.71
C MET A 555 -31.55 -1.65 22.16
N SER A 556 -32.16 -1.10 23.21
CA SER A 556 -33.52 -1.44 23.64
C SER A 556 -34.58 -0.77 22.74
N SER A 557 -35.80 -1.34 22.70
CA SER A 557 -36.93 -0.83 21.89
C SER A 557 -37.24 0.65 22.20
N PRO A 558 -37.03 1.59 21.25
CA PRO A 558 -37.11 3.03 21.56
C PRO A 558 -38.55 3.52 21.76
N SER A 559 -38.77 4.32 22.81
CA SER A 559 -40.09 4.86 23.16
C SER A 559 -40.49 6.00 22.21
N LYS A 560 -41.78 6.09 21.84
CA LYS A 560 -42.29 7.19 21.01
C LYS A 560 -42.25 8.51 21.80
N VAL A 561 -41.78 9.59 21.17
CA VAL A 561 -41.71 10.94 21.76
C VAL A 561 -42.65 11.89 21.03
N ALA A 562 -42.49 12.02 19.72
CA ALA A 562 -43.25 12.94 18.89
C ALA A 562 -43.53 12.34 17.51
N LYS A 563 -44.47 12.93 16.79
CA LYS A 563 -44.75 12.68 15.38
C LYS A 563 -44.47 13.97 14.62
N LEU A 564 -43.69 13.87 13.56
CA LEU A 564 -43.33 14.95 12.63
C LEU A 564 -43.89 14.56 11.26
N ASP A 565 -44.43 15.53 10.52
CA ASP A 565 -44.71 15.36 9.10
C ASP A 565 -43.41 15.50 8.26
N GLN A 566 -43.52 15.33 6.95
CA GLN A 566 -42.39 15.30 6.03
C GLN A 566 -41.66 16.66 5.92
N ASP A 567 -42.35 17.78 6.05
CA ASP A 567 -41.73 19.12 6.03
C ASP A 567 -41.08 19.44 7.39
N SER A 568 -41.75 19.13 8.51
CA SER A 568 -41.17 19.29 9.85
C SER A 568 -39.91 18.43 10.04
N MET A 569 -39.86 17.24 9.43
CA MET A 569 -38.68 16.39 9.44
C MET A 569 -37.55 16.95 8.56
N TRP A 570 -37.87 17.58 7.43
CA TRP A 570 -36.88 18.28 6.60
C TRP A 570 -36.25 19.45 7.36
N ASP A 571 -37.08 20.32 7.95
CA ASP A 571 -36.63 21.48 8.73
C ASP A 571 -35.74 21.04 9.92
N ALA A 572 -36.07 19.89 10.54
CA ALA A 572 -35.24 19.28 11.56
C ALA A 572 -33.88 18.82 11.02
N LEU A 573 -33.85 18.15 9.86
CA LEU A 573 -32.62 17.63 9.24
C LEU A 573 -31.66 18.77 8.86
N VAL A 574 -32.15 19.81 8.17
CA VAL A 574 -31.37 21.02 7.82
C VAL A 574 -30.88 21.74 9.08
N LYS A 575 -31.66 21.74 10.16
CA LYS A 575 -31.22 22.30 11.45
C LYS A 575 -30.13 21.47 12.11
N PHE A 576 -30.20 20.13 12.05
CA PHE A 576 -29.15 19.26 12.60
C PHE A 576 -27.84 19.43 11.83
N ASP A 577 -27.91 19.48 10.50
CA ASP A 577 -26.79 19.80 9.63
C ASP A 577 -26.10 21.12 10.03
N ARG A 578 -26.86 22.22 10.06
CA ARG A 578 -26.38 23.55 10.47
C ARG A 578 -25.88 23.63 11.92
N SER A 579 -26.21 22.66 12.76
CA SER A 579 -25.73 22.57 14.14
C SER A 579 -24.43 21.75 14.27
N ASN A 580 -23.88 21.25 13.15
CA ASN A 580 -22.79 20.28 13.10
C ASN A 580 -23.09 19.02 13.92
N TYR A 581 -24.32 18.48 13.80
CA TYR A 581 -24.71 17.23 14.45
C TYR A 581 -24.38 16.04 13.54
N LEU A 582 -23.93 14.94 14.15
CA LEU A 582 -23.61 13.72 13.43
C LEU A 582 -24.91 12.97 13.11
N MET A 583 -25.07 12.54 11.86
CA MET A 583 -26.32 11.99 11.33
C MET A 583 -26.08 10.74 10.48
N ALA A 584 -27.00 9.78 10.58
CA ALA A 584 -26.97 8.54 9.81
C ALA A 584 -28.39 8.08 9.47
N ALA A 585 -28.50 7.30 8.39
CA ALA A 585 -29.75 6.74 7.89
C ALA A 585 -29.62 5.23 7.66
N SER A 586 -30.74 4.50 7.74
CA SER A 586 -30.78 3.10 7.31
C SER A 586 -32.12 2.69 6.71
N ILE A 587 -32.03 1.68 5.84
CA ILE A 587 -33.18 1.01 5.23
C ILE A 587 -33.41 -0.30 5.98
N HIS A 588 -34.57 -0.45 6.61
CA HIS A 588 -34.93 -1.64 7.37
C HIS A 588 -35.12 -2.82 6.43
N SER A 589 -34.27 -3.85 6.55
CA SER A 589 -34.53 -5.12 5.88
C SER A 589 -35.55 -5.94 6.68
N GLY A 590 -36.49 -6.58 5.97
CA GLY A 590 -37.37 -7.60 6.54
C GLY A 590 -36.69 -8.96 6.75
N LYS A 591 -35.38 -9.07 6.48
CA LYS A 591 -34.56 -10.29 6.51
C LYS A 591 -33.27 -10.04 7.31
N SER A 592 -32.56 -11.10 7.66
CA SER A 592 -31.26 -11.00 8.33
C SER A 592 -30.12 -10.73 7.34
N GLY A 593 -29.29 -9.72 7.62
CA GLY A 593 -28.12 -9.37 6.81
C GLY A 593 -28.38 -8.30 5.75
N GLU A 594 -27.33 -7.97 5.00
CA GLU A 594 -27.33 -6.89 4.01
C GLU A 594 -27.94 -7.34 2.67
N HIS A 595 -28.89 -6.56 2.13
CA HIS A 595 -29.59 -6.88 0.89
C HIS A 595 -29.46 -5.75 -0.13
N ARG A 596 -28.79 -6.01 -1.26
CA ARG A 596 -28.63 -5.03 -2.35
C ARG A 596 -29.94 -4.86 -3.12
N ARG A 597 -30.26 -3.63 -3.49
CA ARG A 597 -31.47 -3.23 -4.23
C ARG A 597 -31.12 -2.84 -5.66
N GLU A 598 -32.12 -2.84 -6.54
CA GLU A 598 -31.99 -2.35 -7.94
C GLU A 598 -31.63 -0.85 -8.01
N ASP A 599 -32.00 -0.06 -7.00
CA ASP A 599 -31.70 1.38 -6.89
C ASP A 599 -30.27 1.69 -6.40
N GLY A 600 -29.43 0.65 -6.30
CA GLY A 600 -28.03 0.73 -5.88
C GLY A 600 -27.82 0.76 -4.36
N LEU A 601 -28.88 0.99 -3.58
CA LEU A 601 -28.83 1.02 -2.12
C LEU A 601 -28.88 -0.38 -1.50
N VAL A 602 -28.70 -0.44 -0.18
CA VAL A 602 -28.54 -1.67 0.60
C VAL A 602 -29.43 -1.61 1.85
N GLU A 603 -30.22 -2.65 2.08
CA GLU A 603 -31.04 -2.82 3.28
C GLU A 603 -30.29 -3.55 4.38
N GLY A 604 -30.64 -3.26 5.64
CA GLY A 604 -29.90 -3.77 6.80
C GLY A 604 -28.52 -3.12 6.95
N HIS A 605 -28.31 -1.98 6.31
CA HIS A 605 -27.03 -1.28 6.19
C HIS A 605 -27.17 0.19 6.63
N ALA A 606 -26.09 0.73 7.21
CA ALA A 606 -26.03 2.10 7.71
C ALA A 606 -25.33 3.02 6.70
N TYR A 607 -25.90 4.20 6.48
CA TYR A 607 -25.35 5.27 5.65
C TYR A 607 -25.09 6.49 6.52
N SER A 608 -23.99 7.20 6.27
CA SER A 608 -23.78 8.51 6.89
C SER A 608 -24.64 9.54 6.15
N ILE A 609 -25.28 10.47 6.85
CA ILE A 609 -25.83 11.67 6.21
C ILE A 609 -24.75 12.74 6.39
N ILE A 610 -24.08 13.10 5.31
CA ILE A 610 -22.98 14.08 5.33
C ILE A 610 -23.55 15.49 5.21
N HIS A 611 -24.56 15.72 4.35
CA HIS A 611 -25.21 17.02 4.23
C HIS A 611 -26.73 16.95 4.03
N ALA A 612 -27.44 17.96 4.52
CA ALA A 612 -28.84 18.22 4.17
C ALA A 612 -29.03 19.72 3.90
N VAL A 613 -29.24 20.09 2.63
CA VAL A 613 -29.22 21.47 2.15
C VAL A 613 -30.47 21.82 1.35
N GLU A 614 -30.92 23.06 1.47
CA GLU A 614 -31.91 23.65 0.58
C GLU A 614 -31.26 24.75 -0.25
N ARG A 615 -31.21 24.56 -1.57
CA ARG A 615 -30.58 25.49 -2.52
C ARG A 615 -31.45 25.64 -3.75
N ARG A 616 -31.70 26.88 -4.18
CA ARG A 616 -32.49 27.20 -5.39
C ARG A 616 -33.91 26.59 -5.38
N GLY A 617 -34.47 26.32 -4.19
CA GLY A 617 -35.76 25.63 -4.01
C GLY A 617 -35.71 24.11 -4.09
N LEU A 618 -34.52 23.51 -4.22
CA LEU A 618 -34.27 22.07 -4.24
C LEU A 618 -33.82 21.61 -2.84
N LYS A 619 -34.48 20.58 -2.33
CA LYS A 619 -34.18 19.91 -1.05
C LYS A 619 -33.30 18.69 -1.32
N LEU A 620 -32.01 18.76 -1.02
CA LEU A 620 -31.00 17.73 -1.36
C LEU A 620 -30.31 17.16 -0.12
N VAL A 621 -30.07 15.85 -0.14
CA VAL A 621 -29.36 15.11 0.91
C VAL A 621 -28.13 14.44 0.31
N CYS A 622 -26.96 14.67 0.93
CA CYS A 622 -25.73 13.96 0.63
C CYS A 622 -25.56 12.81 1.63
N CYS A 623 -25.47 11.60 1.13
CA CYS A 623 -25.27 10.39 1.91
C CYS A 623 -23.93 9.74 1.56
N ARG A 624 -23.39 8.93 2.48
CA ARG A 624 -22.23 8.09 2.21
C ARG A 624 -22.44 6.62 2.59
N ASN A 625 -22.20 5.74 1.63
CA ASN A 625 -22.09 4.29 1.82
C ASN A 625 -20.70 3.94 2.42
N PRO A 626 -20.62 3.36 3.63
CA PRO A 626 -19.36 2.96 4.25
C PRO A 626 -18.59 1.87 3.51
N TRP A 627 -19.15 1.18 2.51
CA TRP A 627 -18.36 0.27 1.67
C TRP A 627 -17.32 0.98 0.79
N GLY A 628 -17.46 2.29 0.56
CA GLY A 628 -16.51 3.13 -0.18
C GLY A 628 -16.28 2.67 -1.62
N ASN A 629 -17.36 2.44 -2.36
CA ASN A 629 -17.35 2.03 -3.77
C ASN A 629 -18.72 2.26 -4.41
N LYS A 630 -18.76 2.04 -5.73
CA LYS A 630 -19.88 2.11 -6.72
C LYS A 630 -21.28 1.56 -6.38
N MET A 631 -21.52 1.14 -5.16
CA MET A 631 -22.85 0.80 -4.62
C MET A 631 -23.50 2.07 -4.05
N GLU A 632 -23.56 3.11 -4.87
CA GLU A 632 -24.28 4.36 -4.59
C GLU A 632 -25.73 4.30 -5.10
N TRP A 633 -26.53 5.31 -4.72
CA TRP A 633 -27.82 5.60 -5.34
C TRP A 633 -27.68 5.78 -6.86
N ASN A 634 -28.60 5.23 -7.65
CA ASN A 634 -28.59 5.34 -9.13
C ASN A 634 -29.80 6.09 -9.73
N GLY A 635 -30.54 6.83 -8.91
CA GLY A 635 -31.67 7.67 -9.34
C GLY A 635 -31.28 9.14 -9.66
N PRO A 636 -32.27 10.06 -9.69
CA PRO A 636 -32.06 11.50 -9.79
C PRO A 636 -31.04 12.00 -8.77
N TRP A 637 -30.20 12.95 -9.20
CA TRP A 637 -29.11 13.54 -8.43
C TRP A 637 -27.98 12.57 -8.04
N CYS A 638 -27.96 11.32 -8.52
CA CYS A 638 -26.73 10.52 -8.47
C CYS A 638 -25.61 11.17 -9.30
N ASP A 639 -24.38 10.75 -9.04
CA ASP A 639 -23.13 11.31 -9.57
C ASP A 639 -23.13 11.53 -11.09
N GLN A 640 -23.73 10.60 -11.84
CA GLN A 640 -23.80 10.61 -13.31
C GLN A 640 -25.16 11.08 -13.86
N SER A 641 -26.00 11.70 -13.02
CA SER A 641 -27.37 12.08 -13.38
C SER A 641 -27.45 13.29 -14.31
N GLU A 642 -28.50 13.35 -15.13
CA GLU A 642 -28.73 14.46 -16.07
C GLU A 642 -29.11 15.76 -15.34
N GLU A 643 -29.64 15.66 -14.11
CA GLU A 643 -30.00 16.77 -13.23
C GLU A 643 -28.79 17.67 -12.92
N TRP A 644 -27.61 17.10 -12.66
CA TRP A 644 -26.38 17.89 -12.49
C TRP A 644 -25.95 18.61 -13.76
N SER A 645 -26.17 17.99 -14.93
CA SER A 645 -25.89 18.63 -16.22
C SER A 645 -26.88 19.77 -16.54
N ALA A 646 -28.08 19.74 -15.96
CA ALA A 646 -29.07 20.82 -16.05
C ALA A 646 -28.84 21.95 -15.03
N HIS A 647 -28.10 21.67 -13.94
CA HIS A 647 -27.78 22.60 -12.86
C HIS A 647 -26.27 22.65 -12.54
N PRO A 648 -25.40 22.96 -13.52
CA PRO A 648 -23.95 22.87 -13.37
C PRO A 648 -23.41 23.81 -12.29
N GLU A 649 -24.03 24.97 -12.09
CA GLU A 649 -23.62 25.92 -11.06
C GLU A 649 -24.01 25.45 -9.64
N LEU A 650 -25.03 24.60 -9.51
CA LEU A 650 -25.36 23.94 -8.24
C LEU A 650 -24.42 22.75 -7.99
N ALA A 651 -24.00 22.05 -9.04
CA ALA A 651 -22.99 20.99 -8.93
C ALA A 651 -21.64 21.55 -8.45
N GLU A 652 -21.22 22.71 -8.95
CA GLU A 652 -20.03 23.43 -8.49
C GLU A 652 -20.20 23.94 -7.04
N GLU A 653 -21.34 24.57 -6.73
CA GLU A 653 -21.69 25.06 -5.39
C GLU A 653 -21.66 23.94 -4.31
N LEU A 654 -22.16 22.75 -4.67
CA LEU A 654 -22.21 21.57 -3.80
C LEU A 654 -21.01 20.62 -3.97
N GLY A 655 -19.96 21.06 -4.68
CA GLY A 655 -18.70 20.31 -4.83
C GLY A 655 -18.89 18.89 -5.35
N VAL A 656 -19.85 18.67 -6.25
CA VAL A 656 -20.30 17.34 -6.67
C VAL A 656 -19.18 16.61 -7.39
N ASP A 657 -18.76 15.52 -6.76
CA ASP A 657 -17.80 14.56 -7.27
C ASP A 657 -18.51 13.54 -8.18
N GLN A 658 -17.86 13.08 -9.25
CA GLN A 658 -18.39 12.03 -10.15
C GLN A 658 -17.66 10.68 -10.01
N LYS A 659 -16.97 10.47 -8.88
CA LYS A 659 -16.25 9.23 -8.55
C LYS A 659 -17.14 8.31 -7.72
N ALA A 660 -17.07 7.03 -8.06
CA ALA A 660 -17.67 5.94 -7.29
C ALA A 660 -16.92 5.63 -5.98
N ASP A 661 -16.94 6.57 -5.02
CA ASP A 661 -16.25 6.51 -3.72
C ASP A 661 -17.18 6.23 -2.52
N GLY A 662 -18.47 5.97 -2.79
CA GLY A 662 -19.52 5.76 -1.82
C GLY A 662 -20.31 7.01 -1.42
N LEU A 663 -19.84 8.22 -1.71
CA LEU A 663 -20.60 9.46 -1.53
C LEU A 663 -21.63 9.61 -2.66
N PHE A 664 -22.84 10.05 -2.36
CA PHE A 664 -23.85 10.35 -3.38
C PHE A 664 -24.87 11.36 -2.88
N TRP A 665 -25.49 12.05 -3.83
CA TRP A 665 -26.61 12.95 -3.57
C TRP A 665 -27.94 12.33 -4.00
N MET A 666 -29.02 12.78 -3.36
CA MET A 666 -30.39 12.47 -3.75
C MET A 666 -31.36 13.55 -3.26
N ASP A 667 -32.53 13.65 -3.89
CA ASP A 667 -33.58 14.57 -3.43
C ASP A 667 -34.28 14.07 -2.15
N TRP A 668 -34.81 15.01 -1.35
CA TRP A 668 -35.51 14.70 -0.10
C TRP A 668 -36.73 13.78 -0.28
N GLU A 669 -37.43 13.84 -1.40
CA GLU A 669 -38.62 13.01 -1.62
C GLU A 669 -38.22 11.54 -1.86
N SER A 670 -37.24 11.30 -2.74
CA SER A 670 -36.61 9.99 -2.92
C SER A 670 -36.01 9.46 -1.62
N PHE A 671 -35.35 10.32 -0.82
CA PHE A 671 -34.75 9.94 0.46
C PHE A 671 -35.81 9.52 1.48
N ALA A 672 -36.84 10.33 1.72
CA ALA A 672 -37.91 10.04 2.68
C ALA A 672 -38.78 8.82 2.28
N GLN A 673 -38.95 8.58 0.98
CA GLN A 673 -39.61 7.38 0.46
C GLN A 673 -38.77 6.10 0.61
N THR A 674 -37.45 6.21 0.74
CA THR A 674 -36.52 5.06 0.68
C THR A 674 -35.96 4.69 2.03
N PHE A 675 -35.41 5.66 2.77
CA PHE A 675 -34.91 5.44 4.11
C PHE A 675 -36.06 5.29 5.11
N THR A 676 -35.82 4.55 6.18
CA THR A 676 -36.86 4.19 7.15
C THR A 676 -36.50 4.55 8.59
N HIS A 677 -35.21 4.78 8.86
CA HIS A 677 -34.69 5.16 10.16
C HIS A 677 -33.61 6.24 10.01
N PHE A 678 -33.59 7.18 10.95
CA PHE A 678 -32.48 8.12 11.15
C PHE A 678 -31.96 8.03 12.57
N GLU A 679 -30.66 8.25 12.70
CA GLU A 679 -29.92 8.36 13.95
C GLU A 679 -29.26 9.74 14.00
N VAL A 680 -29.36 10.45 15.12
CA VAL A 680 -28.73 11.76 15.30
C VAL A 680 -28.07 11.84 16.68
N CYS A 681 -26.79 12.23 16.71
CA CYS A 681 -26.10 12.66 17.92
C CYS A 681 -26.20 14.20 18.02
N PRO A 682 -27.00 14.76 18.95
CA PRO A 682 -27.19 16.21 19.07
C PRO A 682 -26.03 16.92 19.79
N LYS A 683 -24.80 16.51 19.53
CA LYS A 683 -23.60 17.24 19.96
C LYS A 683 -23.15 18.13 18.81
N SER A 684 -23.03 19.43 19.07
CA SER A 684 -22.42 20.35 18.11
C SER A 684 -20.92 20.05 18.04
N MET A 685 -20.48 19.56 16.88
CA MET A 685 -19.08 19.24 16.63
C MET A 685 -18.26 20.50 16.35
N PRO A 686 -16.98 20.56 16.76
CA PRO A 686 -16.15 21.75 16.59
C PRO A 686 -15.90 22.04 15.10
N VAL A 687 -15.89 23.33 14.75
CA VAL A 687 -15.53 23.84 13.41
C VAL A 687 -14.07 23.42 13.13
N GLU A 688 -13.72 22.79 12.01
CA GLU A 688 -14.02 23.15 10.61
C GLU A 688 -14.49 21.94 9.79
N ARG A 689 -15.56 22.14 9.00
CA ARG A 689 -16.23 21.15 8.13
C ARG A 689 -15.79 21.35 6.68
N ALA A 690 -16.00 20.37 5.79
CA ALA A 690 -15.94 20.63 4.35
C ALA A 690 -16.94 21.74 3.99
N LYS A 691 -16.48 22.83 3.37
CA LYS A 691 -17.25 24.09 3.28
C LYS A 691 -18.21 24.10 2.11
N PHE A 692 -19.49 23.97 2.43
CA PHE A 692 -20.58 24.58 1.68
C PHE A 692 -21.04 25.80 2.46
N ASP A 693 -20.31 26.91 2.33
CA ASP A 693 -20.67 28.18 2.98
C ASP A 693 -22.05 28.68 2.47
N ASP A 694 -22.84 29.30 3.35
CA ASP A 694 -24.17 29.90 3.08
C ASP A 694 -24.06 31.30 2.44
#